data_AF-A0A9D6T5A9-F1
#
_entry.id   AF-A0A9D6T5A9-F1
#
_cell.length_a   1.000
_cell.length_b   1.000
_cell.length_c   1.000
_cell.angle_alpha   90.00
_cell.angle_beta   90.00
_cell.angle_gamma   90.00
#
_symmetry.space_group_name_H-M   'P 1'
#
loop_
_entity.id
_entity.type
_entity.pdbx_description
1 polymer ?
#
loop_
_entity_poly.entity_id
_entity_poly.type
_entity_poly.pdbx_seq_one_letter_code
_entity_poly.pdbx_strand_id
1 'polypeptide(L)'
;MLPIYLSEPSNEPARQRAAASLVRRALAPAPALSALRRDREHAAAHSDELQQRFVAALARSGLTVTRAATAAAAAERIAAVAAGSPIAATRAAVIGELQAALTQRRLSVVPTYGPGNDDFTGRYQRFWQLPPHRDTGGWASRAVAVGEAGRQRRAVVGLFGVNAASAATGALYLLQHSANIGELLGAARQLIFVVALDKLAADDAAALRQVNAAGTYGADSVLLDLARTRPLGNPLERFLPAGDAPAAIEVIVLDNGRRELLRGQYHELFICIGCRACATRCPTYPEFRGPRGWSPKDYLWSHLCGDNPSLELCTLCGNCEVDCPLDIPIPNLIAQRRAQALAQHGRGPAGWRRRLQGEVELLDKAFSATAPLSNYAPKLPLAATVMAQVFGLACERPLPAFRRDTFARWYARREHQSASAPQRRVPAPAPPAGQGEGTSSGVRPRLVYYFGCFANYNNPEVGQALVQLLEALGYEVVVPAWKCCGIPLYAKGEFEAAQRLVEFNVAALAQHVEAGDEIITSCPSCQLALARDYPRLFASPAADRVAAHTHFWSRFLLERGGLAGRLGGCSQSAAYHLPCHLRALGMENDTVELLRQLPGFAVRDIGRGCCGLSGTFGLERAHYRQSMEIGAGVFAAVKDSAFDTVLTDCGACKMQLEHGSGRAVAHPVEMLCRALAGAAASAPPEVKGAAA
;
A
#
# COMPACT_ATOMS: atom_id res chain seq x y z
N MET A 1 24.18 -36.66 -3.32
CA MET A 1 23.57 -35.59 -4.14
C MET A 1 23.52 -34.32 -3.30
N LEU A 2 23.84 -33.19 -3.91
CA LEU A 2 23.82 -31.89 -3.24
C LEU A 2 22.36 -31.42 -3.15
N PRO A 3 21.85 -30.96 -2.00
CA PRO A 3 20.43 -30.69 -1.83
C PRO A 3 20.03 -29.30 -2.38
N ILE A 4 20.46 -28.97 -3.60
CA ILE A 4 20.19 -27.67 -4.23
C ILE A 4 19.14 -27.87 -5.32
N TYR A 5 17.99 -27.21 -5.16
CA TYR A 5 16.83 -27.34 -6.04
C TYR A 5 16.51 -26.01 -6.72
N LEU A 6 16.32 -26.07 -8.04
CA LEU A 6 15.88 -24.94 -8.85
C LEU A 6 14.40 -25.09 -9.20
N SER A 7 13.64 -24.02 -8.91
CA SER A 7 12.22 -23.90 -9.27
C SER A 7 12.05 -22.93 -10.44
N GLU A 8 11.42 -23.40 -11.52
CA GLU A 8 11.07 -22.60 -12.70
C GLU A 8 9.55 -22.42 -12.79
N PRO A 9 9.02 -21.20 -12.61
CA PRO A 9 7.61 -20.93 -12.85
C PRO A 9 7.35 -20.85 -14.36
N SER A 10 7.06 -22.01 -14.98
CA SER A 10 6.53 -22.25 -16.34
C SER A 10 7.39 -21.89 -17.57
N ASN A 11 7.24 -22.66 -18.66
CA ASN A 11 7.87 -22.39 -19.95
C ASN A 11 7.16 -21.23 -20.69
N GLU A 12 7.91 -20.49 -21.50
CA GLU A 12 7.48 -19.23 -22.14
C GLU A 12 6.21 -19.31 -22.99
N PRO A 13 5.98 -20.37 -23.79
CA PRO A 13 4.73 -20.52 -24.54
C PRO A 13 3.50 -20.80 -23.67
N ALA A 14 3.66 -21.44 -22.51
CA ALA A 14 2.57 -21.66 -21.56
C ALA A 14 2.17 -20.35 -20.83
N ARG A 15 3.14 -19.46 -20.58
CA ARG A 15 2.91 -18.11 -20.01
C ARG A 15 1.95 -17.26 -20.84
N GLN A 16 2.12 -17.28 -22.16
CA GLN A 16 1.30 -16.46 -23.07
C GLN A 16 -0.15 -16.94 -23.19
N ARG A 17 -0.40 -18.26 -23.14
CA ARG A 17 -1.75 -18.82 -23.27
C ARG A 17 -2.58 -18.74 -21.98
N ALA A 18 -1.96 -18.86 -20.81
CA ALA A 18 -2.63 -18.76 -19.52
C ALA A 18 -2.99 -17.33 -19.12
N ALA A 19 -2.16 -16.34 -19.47
CA ALA A 19 -2.44 -14.92 -19.24
C ALA A 19 -3.77 -14.45 -19.89
N ALA A 20 -4.13 -15.01 -21.04
CA ALA A 20 -5.40 -14.72 -21.72
C ALA A 20 -6.64 -15.32 -21.01
N SER A 21 -6.44 -16.33 -20.16
CA SER A 21 -7.50 -17.04 -19.42
C SER A 21 -7.66 -16.51 -17.99
N LEU A 22 -6.59 -16.02 -17.35
CA LEU A 22 -6.57 -15.58 -15.96
C LEU A 22 -7.19 -14.20 -15.71
N VAL A 23 -7.20 -13.33 -16.71
CA VAL A 23 -7.95 -12.06 -16.66
C VAL A 23 -9.46 -12.29 -16.41
N ARG A 24 -9.94 -13.55 -16.51
CA ARG A 24 -11.32 -13.94 -16.20
C ARG A 24 -11.51 -14.68 -14.87
N ARG A 25 -10.47 -15.08 -14.13
CA ARG A 25 -10.61 -15.90 -12.90
C ARG A 25 -9.64 -15.45 -11.81
N ALA A 26 -10.18 -14.64 -10.90
CA ALA A 26 -9.50 -14.12 -9.73
C ALA A 26 -9.32 -15.20 -8.63
N LEU A 27 -8.26 -15.02 -7.83
CA LEU A 27 -8.02 -15.59 -6.50
C LEU A 27 -7.51 -17.04 -6.43
N ALA A 28 -6.24 -17.21 -6.03
CA ALA A 28 -5.79 -18.46 -5.42
C ALA A 28 -6.51 -18.65 -4.05
N PRO A 29 -6.80 -19.89 -3.61
CA PRO A 29 -7.65 -20.11 -2.43
C PRO A 29 -6.93 -19.77 -1.11
N ALA A 30 -7.63 -19.05 -0.22
CA ALA A 30 -7.20 -18.59 1.11
C ALA A 30 -6.45 -19.60 2.03
N PRO A 31 -6.73 -20.92 2.01
CA PRO A 31 -6.03 -21.87 2.88
C PRO A 31 -4.52 -21.93 2.68
N ALA A 32 -4.03 -21.75 1.45
CA ALA A 32 -2.59 -21.84 1.14
C ALA A 32 -1.78 -20.66 1.71
N LEU A 33 -2.37 -19.45 1.73
CA LEU A 33 -1.74 -18.25 2.31
C LEU A 33 -1.67 -18.32 3.83
N SER A 34 -2.73 -18.84 4.47
CA SER A 34 -2.72 -19.04 5.92
C SER A 34 -1.62 -20.02 6.37
N ALA A 35 -1.37 -21.08 5.59
CA ALA A 35 -0.30 -22.04 5.86
C ALA A 35 1.07 -21.40 5.69
N LEU A 36 1.27 -20.63 4.61
CA LEU A 36 2.51 -19.90 4.38
C LEU A 36 2.80 -18.93 5.54
N ARG A 37 1.81 -18.15 5.99
CA ARG A 37 1.99 -17.23 7.12
C ARG A 37 2.41 -17.98 8.39
N ARG A 38 1.73 -19.07 8.74
CA ARG A 38 2.11 -19.92 9.89
C ARG A 38 3.53 -20.45 9.78
N ASP A 39 3.96 -20.90 8.60
CA ASP A 39 5.33 -21.38 8.39
C ASP A 39 6.35 -20.26 8.66
N ARG A 40 6.06 -19.04 8.19
CA ARG A 40 6.95 -17.89 8.35
C ARG A 40 6.97 -17.39 9.80
N GLU A 41 5.84 -17.37 10.49
CA GLU A 41 5.74 -17.04 11.92
C GLU A 41 6.46 -18.08 12.78
N HIS A 42 6.31 -19.37 12.47
CA HIS A 42 7.07 -20.43 13.11
C HIS A 42 8.57 -20.22 12.92
N ALA A 43 9.00 -19.86 11.69
CA ALA A 43 10.41 -19.57 11.41
C ALA A 43 10.93 -18.34 12.17
N ALA A 44 10.10 -17.32 12.36
CA ALA A 44 10.42 -16.15 13.17
C ALA A 44 10.60 -16.53 14.65
N ALA A 45 9.69 -17.33 15.21
CA ALA A 45 9.72 -17.76 16.60
C ALA A 45 10.88 -18.73 16.92
N HIS A 46 11.30 -19.55 15.95
CA HIS A 46 12.31 -20.61 16.14
C HIS A 46 13.60 -20.36 15.33
N SER A 47 13.88 -19.11 14.95
CA SER A 47 14.99 -18.75 14.05
C SER A 47 16.34 -19.34 14.47
N ASP A 48 16.63 -19.39 15.77
CA ASP A 48 17.89 -19.89 16.33
C ASP A 48 18.03 -21.41 16.20
N GLU A 49 16.96 -22.11 16.57
CA GLU A 49 16.88 -23.56 16.44
C GLU A 49 16.99 -23.97 14.97
N LEU A 50 16.25 -23.28 14.08
CA LEU A 50 16.29 -23.54 12.64
C LEU A 50 17.67 -23.29 12.05
N GLN A 51 18.38 -22.24 12.47
CA GLN A 51 19.76 -22.00 12.05
C GLN A 51 20.69 -23.15 12.49
N GLN A 52 20.57 -23.62 13.73
CA GLN A 52 21.39 -24.72 14.24
C GLN A 52 21.12 -26.02 13.47
N ARG A 53 19.85 -26.37 13.28
CA ARG A 53 19.42 -27.54 12.49
C ARG A 53 19.91 -27.47 11.05
N PHE A 54 19.77 -26.31 10.41
CA PHE A 54 20.23 -26.07 9.05
C PHE A 54 21.74 -26.25 8.90
N VAL A 55 22.54 -25.64 9.79
CA VAL A 55 24.00 -25.77 9.77
C VAL A 55 24.42 -27.22 10.01
N ALA A 56 23.76 -27.93 10.92
CA ALA A 56 24.02 -29.36 11.15
C ALA A 56 23.68 -30.23 9.92
N ALA A 57 22.59 -29.92 9.21
CA ALA A 57 22.20 -30.63 8.00
C ALA A 57 23.20 -30.40 6.85
N LEU A 58 23.67 -29.18 6.66
CA LEU A 58 24.71 -28.87 5.68
C LEU A 58 26.06 -29.51 6.01
N ALA A 59 26.45 -29.54 7.29
CA ALA A 59 27.69 -30.19 7.73
C ALA A 59 27.69 -31.69 7.40
N ARG A 60 26.57 -32.39 7.58
CA ARG A 60 26.41 -33.80 7.15
C ARG A 60 26.57 -34.00 5.64
N SER A 61 26.36 -32.96 4.84
CA SER A 61 26.48 -32.99 3.38
C SER A 61 27.89 -32.65 2.88
N GLY A 62 28.85 -32.40 3.79
CA GLY A 62 30.23 -32.05 3.44
C GLY A 62 30.40 -30.63 2.89
N LEU A 63 29.38 -29.77 3.03
CA LEU A 63 29.43 -28.38 2.57
C LEU A 63 30.13 -27.48 3.58
N THR A 64 30.90 -26.51 3.08
CA THR A 64 31.50 -25.47 3.93
C THR A 64 30.43 -24.45 4.30
N VAL A 65 30.26 -24.18 5.60
CA VAL A 65 29.25 -23.23 6.09
C VAL A 65 29.91 -22.16 6.94
N THR A 66 29.69 -20.90 6.58
CA THR A 66 30.16 -19.74 7.34
C THR A 66 28.96 -19.00 7.92
N ARG A 67 29.00 -18.66 9.22
CA ARG A 67 28.01 -17.76 9.85
C ARG A 67 28.54 -16.34 9.78
N ALA A 68 27.75 -15.41 9.25
CA ALA A 68 28.07 -13.99 9.16
C ALA A 68 27.05 -13.16 9.92
N ALA A 69 27.52 -12.44 10.95
CA ALA A 69 26.66 -11.54 11.73
C ALA A 69 26.28 -10.26 10.95
N THR A 70 27.16 -9.78 10.07
CA THR A 70 27.00 -8.52 9.34
C THR A 70 27.32 -8.69 7.85
N ALA A 71 26.83 -7.75 7.02
CA ALA A 71 27.21 -7.67 5.61
C ALA A 71 28.74 -7.55 5.40
N ALA A 72 29.44 -6.84 6.29
CA ALA A 72 30.90 -6.70 6.23
C ALA A 72 31.63 -8.02 6.46
N ALA A 73 31.17 -8.84 7.42
CA ALA A 73 31.73 -10.17 7.68
C ALA A 73 31.45 -11.15 6.52
N ALA A 74 30.24 -11.08 5.93
CA ALA A 74 29.94 -11.86 4.74
C ALA A 74 30.80 -11.45 3.53
N ALA A 75 30.99 -10.15 3.31
CA ALA A 75 31.86 -9.64 2.24
C ALA A 75 33.32 -10.05 2.42
N GLU A 76 33.81 -10.12 3.66
CA GLU A 76 35.15 -10.65 3.97
C GLU A 76 35.30 -12.11 3.56
N ARG A 77 34.31 -12.93 3.91
CA ARG A 77 34.33 -14.34 3.54
C ARG A 77 34.24 -14.52 2.03
N ILE A 78 33.38 -13.76 1.36
CA ILE A 78 33.24 -13.77 -0.10
C ILE A 78 34.59 -13.40 -0.75
N ALA A 79 35.28 -12.38 -0.26
CA ALA A 79 36.60 -12.00 -0.77
C ALA A 79 37.64 -13.11 -0.60
N ALA A 80 37.64 -13.78 0.56
CA ALA A 80 38.55 -14.89 0.85
C ALA A 80 38.32 -16.09 -0.07
N VAL A 81 37.06 -16.44 -0.33
CA VAL A 81 36.71 -17.51 -1.28
C VAL A 81 37.09 -17.12 -2.70
N ALA A 82 36.79 -15.87 -3.10
CA ALA A 82 37.04 -15.42 -4.45
C ALA A 82 38.53 -15.33 -4.81
N ALA A 83 39.40 -15.07 -3.82
CA ALA A 83 40.85 -15.05 -3.97
C ALA A 83 41.32 -14.20 -5.17
N GLY A 84 40.68 -13.04 -5.39
CA GLY A 84 40.97 -12.13 -6.50
C GLY A 84 40.25 -12.43 -7.81
N SER A 85 39.48 -13.52 -7.90
CA SER A 85 38.65 -13.84 -9.05
C SER A 85 37.45 -12.89 -9.17
N PRO A 86 37.00 -12.54 -10.39
CA PRO A 86 35.78 -11.77 -10.59
C PRO A 86 34.55 -12.48 -10.02
N ILE A 87 33.60 -11.71 -9.47
CA ILE A 87 32.36 -12.25 -8.91
C ILE A 87 31.22 -11.92 -9.86
N ALA A 88 30.46 -12.94 -10.25
CA ALA A 88 29.20 -12.75 -10.96
C ALA A 88 28.05 -13.13 -10.03
N ALA A 89 27.04 -12.27 -9.92
CA ALA A 89 26.01 -12.40 -8.89
C ALA A 89 24.59 -12.38 -9.45
N THR A 90 23.71 -13.18 -8.83
CA THR A 90 22.28 -13.14 -9.13
C THR A 90 21.61 -11.90 -8.55
N ARG A 91 20.53 -11.46 -9.17
CA ARG A 91 19.72 -10.33 -8.70
C ARG A 91 18.78 -10.78 -7.59
N ALA A 92 19.30 -10.97 -6.39
CA ALA A 92 18.54 -11.31 -5.19
C ALA A 92 18.64 -10.20 -4.13
N ALA A 93 17.58 -10.02 -3.32
CA ALA A 93 17.53 -8.97 -2.30
C ALA A 93 18.71 -9.03 -1.32
N VAL A 94 19.06 -10.24 -0.85
CA VAL A 94 20.18 -10.47 0.07
C VAL A 94 21.54 -10.12 -0.54
N ILE A 95 21.70 -10.25 -1.87
CA ILE A 95 22.92 -9.80 -2.56
C ILE A 95 22.97 -8.28 -2.61
N GLY A 96 21.82 -7.63 -2.78
CA GLY A 96 21.69 -6.18 -2.66
C GLY A 96 22.10 -5.64 -1.28
N GLU A 97 21.82 -6.38 -0.20
CA GLU A 97 22.27 -6.03 1.17
C GLU A 97 23.81 -6.05 1.30
N LEU A 98 24.50 -6.90 0.53
CA LEU A 98 25.95 -7.03 0.57
C LEU A 98 26.67 -5.99 -0.30
N GLN A 99 25.97 -5.34 -1.23
CA GLN A 99 26.59 -4.53 -2.29
C GLN A 99 27.48 -3.41 -1.73
N ALA A 100 27.03 -2.69 -0.70
CA ALA A 100 27.83 -1.61 -0.09
C ALA A 100 29.15 -2.16 0.48
N ALA A 101 29.09 -3.27 1.22
CA ALA A 101 30.26 -3.92 1.80
C ALA A 101 31.19 -4.52 0.73
N LEU A 102 30.64 -5.14 -0.32
CA LEU A 102 31.42 -5.67 -1.45
C LEU A 102 32.14 -4.54 -2.20
N THR A 103 31.46 -3.41 -2.41
CA THR A 103 32.01 -2.22 -3.09
C THR A 103 33.13 -1.57 -2.26
N GLN A 104 32.93 -1.43 -0.94
CA GLN A 104 33.95 -0.91 -0.03
C GLN A 104 35.23 -1.77 -0.06
N ARG A 105 35.10 -3.08 -0.27
CA ARG A 105 36.24 -4.01 -0.46
C ARG A 105 36.79 -4.05 -1.88
N ARG A 106 36.32 -3.18 -2.79
CA ARG A 106 36.75 -3.10 -4.19
C ARG A 106 36.56 -4.41 -4.96
N LEU A 107 35.58 -5.22 -4.58
CA LEU A 107 35.24 -6.45 -5.31
C LEU A 107 34.47 -6.09 -6.59
N SER A 108 34.92 -6.62 -7.73
CA SER A 108 34.21 -6.47 -9.01
C SER A 108 33.05 -7.46 -9.05
N VAL A 109 31.84 -6.96 -8.82
CA VAL A 109 30.59 -7.73 -8.92
C VAL A 109 29.87 -7.39 -10.21
N VAL A 110 29.68 -8.39 -11.07
CA VAL A 110 29.00 -8.24 -12.37
C VAL A 110 27.61 -8.89 -12.28
N PRO A 111 26.53 -8.20 -12.68
CA PRO A 111 25.20 -8.81 -12.74
C PRO A 111 25.13 -9.86 -13.85
N THR A 112 24.33 -10.92 -13.64
CA THR A 112 24.15 -11.99 -14.63
C THR A 112 23.15 -11.70 -15.74
N TYR A 113 22.51 -10.52 -15.76
CA TYR A 113 21.58 -10.15 -16.84
C TYR A 113 22.33 -9.45 -17.98
N GLY A 114 22.12 -9.92 -19.22
CA GLY A 114 22.64 -9.26 -20.40
C GLY A 114 21.91 -7.95 -20.74
N PRO A 115 22.53 -7.06 -21.55
CA PRO A 115 22.01 -5.72 -21.86
C PRO A 115 20.64 -5.72 -22.59
N GLY A 116 20.21 -6.85 -23.16
CA GLY A 116 18.87 -7.01 -23.77
C GLY A 116 17.74 -7.43 -22.79
N ASN A 117 18.07 -7.80 -21.55
CA ASN A 117 17.09 -8.10 -20.49
C ASN A 117 16.85 -6.92 -19.54
N ASP A 118 17.62 -5.84 -19.65
CA ASP A 118 17.35 -4.57 -18.96
C ASP A 118 16.07 -3.88 -19.47
N ASP A 119 15.58 -4.25 -20.67
CA ASP A 119 14.27 -3.84 -21.20
C ASP A 119 13.08 -4.64 -20.62
N PHE A 120 13.22 -5.23 -19.42
CA PHE A 120 12.06 -5.78 -18.73
C PHE A 120 11.00 -4.70 -18.46
N THR A 121 11.46 -3.47 -18.16
CA THR A 121 10.59 -2.30 -17.98
C THR A 121 9.83 -1.97 -19.27
N GLY A 122 10.45 -1.99 -20.45
CA GLY A 122 9.74 -1.76 -21.71
C GLY A 122 8.85 -2.93 -22.14
N ARG A 123 9.17 -4.17 -21.76
CA ARG A 123 8.24 -5.32 -21.95
C ARG A 123 7.00 -5.21 -21.04
N TYR A 124 7.20 -4.84 -19.78
CA TYR A 124 6.12 -4.56 -18.83
C TYR A 124 5.26 -3.36 -19.26
N GLN A 125 5.90 -2.29 -19.73
CA GLN A 125 5.21 -1.11 -20.26
C GLN A 125 4.40 -1.44 -21.52
N ARG A 126 4.93 -2.25 -22.43
CA ARG A 126 4.19 -2.73 -23.60
C ARG A 126 3.02 -3.64 -23.24
N PHE A 127 3.20 -4.52 -22.24
CA PHE A 127 2.14 -5.42 -21.78
C PHE A 127 0.97 -4.66 -21.13
N TRP A 128 1.26 -3.60 -20.36
CA TRP A 128 0.25 -2.81 -19.63
C TRP A 128 -0.11 -1.46 -20.30
N GLN A 129 0.43 -1.16 -21.48
CA GLN A 129 0.28 0.12 -22.19
C GLN A 129 0.66 1.34 -21.34
N LEU A 130 1.74 1.23 -20.57
CA LEU A 130 2.26 2.33 -19.76
C LEU A 130 3.15 3.27 -20.61
N PRO A 131 3.26 4.57 -20.27
CA PRO A 131 4.11 5.52 -21.00
C PRO A 131 5.58 5.07 -21.06
N PRO A 132 6.33 5.41 -22.13
CA PRO A 132 7.72 5.03 -22.29
C PRO A 132 8.62 5.60 -21.18
N HIS A 133 9.52 4.77 -20.66
CA HIS A 133 10.47 5.12 -19.60
C HIS A 133 11.48 6.17 -20.09
N ARG A 134 11.77 7.20 -19.28
CA ARG A 134 13.01 8.00 -19.42
C ARG A 134 14.11 7.33 -18.62
N ASP A 135 15.09 6.77 -19.30
CA ASP A 135 16.25 6.13 -18.69
C ASP A 135 17.05 7.15 -17.86
N THR A 136 17.11 6.95 -16.54
CA THR A 136 17.81 7.83 -15.59
C THR A 136 19.17 7.27 -15.17
N GLY A 137 19.80 6.41 -15.98
CA GLY A 137 21.22 6.06 -15.81
C GLY A 137 21.49 5.04 -14.71
N GLY A 138 20.67 4.00 -14.62
CA GLY A 138 20.97 2.83 -13.80
C GLY A 138 21.85 1.85 -14.58
N TRP A 139 23.01 1.49 -14.01
CA TRP A 139 23.99 0.53 -14.54
C TRP A 139 24.82 1.05 -15.73
N ALA A 140 26.05 1.49 -15.47
CA ALA A 140 27.09 1.39 -16.48
C ALA A 140 27.44 -0.11 -16.61
N SER A 141 26.62 -0.83 -17.38
CA SER A 141 26.77 -2.26 -17.64
C SER A 141 27.93 -2.47 -18.63
N ARG A 142 29.11 -2.80 -18.11
CA ARG A 142 30.00 -3.67 -18.89
C ARG A 142 29.39 -5.06 -18.83
N ALA A 143 28.51 -5.33 -19.79
CA ALA A 143 28.10 -6.69 -20.09
C ALA A 143 29.39 -7.50 -20.32
N VAL A 144 29.68 -8.46 -19.45
CA VAL A 144 30.42 -9.61 -19.95
C VAL A 144 29.42 -10.26 -20.88
N ALA A 145 29.67 -10.15 -22.20
CA ALA A 145 28.94 -10.93 -23.17
C ALA A 145 29.18 -12.40 -22.83
N VAL A 146 28.31 -13.00 -22.01
CA VAL A 146 28.28 -14.45 -21.80
C VAL A 146 28.10 -15.15 -23.15
N GLY A 147 27.53 -14.43 -24.15
CA GLY A 147 27.45 -14.82 -25.56
C GLY A 147 28.77 -14.84 -26.35
N GLU A 148 29.86 -14.20 -25.90
CA GLU A 148 31.20 -14.33 -26.51
C GLU A 148 32.16 -15.18 -25.66
N ALA A 149 31.78 -15.50 -24.42
CA ALA A 149 32.53 -16.36 -23.50
C ALA A 149 32.42 -17.87 -23.82
N GLY A 150 32.15 -18.23 -25.08
CA GLY A 150 32.17 -19.62 -25.55
C GLY A 150 33.53 -20.32 -25.41
N ARG A 151 34.59 -19.62 -24.97
CA ARG A 151 35.94 -20.17 -24.75
C ARG A 151 36.54 -19.95 -23.35
N GLN A 152 35.89 -19.23 -22.44
CA GLN A 152 36.36 -19.06 -21.05
C GLN A 152 35.34 -19.60 -20.04
N ARG A 153 35.11 -20.92 -20.05
CA ARG A 153 34.43 -21.60 -18.94
C ARG A 153 35.32 -21.51 -17.68
N ARG A 154 34.74 -21.22 -16.51
CA ARG A 154 35.40 -21.30 -15.16
C ARG A 154 36.28 -20.12 -14.72
N ALA A 155 36.03 -18.89 -15.18
CA ALA A 155 36.82 -17.70 -14.78
C ALA A 155 36.25 -16.87 -13.62
N VAL A 156 35.04 -17.18 -13.13
CA VAL A 156 34.33 -16.36 -12.13
C VAL A 156 33.83 -17.17 -10.93
N VAL A 157 33.54 -16.46 -9.85
CA VAL A 157 32.85 -16.97 -8.66
C VAL A 157 31.38 -16.61 -8.76
N GLY A 158 30.51 -17.61 -8.66
CA GLY A 158 29.07 -17.43 -8.68
C GLY A 158 28.53 -17.11 -7.30
N LEU A 159 27.91 -15.94 -7.14
CA LEU A 159 27.29 -15.50 -5.90
C LEU A 159 25.76 -15.52 -6.01
N PHE A 160 25.10 -16.36 -5.21
CA PHE A 160 23.66 -16.63 -5.30
C PHE A 160 22.95 -16.24 -4.00
N GLY A 161 21.88 -15.46 -4.10
CA GLY A 161 20.93 -15.30 -2.98
C GLY A 161 19.87 -16.39 -2.99
N VAL A 162 19.67 -17.08 -1.85
CA VAL A 162 18.72 -18.18 -1.71
C VAL A 162 17.31 -17.67 -1.39
N ASN A 163 16.27 -18.23 -2.02
CA ASN A 163 14.87 -17.81 -1.82
C ASN A 163 14.21 -18.51 -0.63
N ALA A 164 14.53 -19.78 -0.37
CA ALA A 164 14.17 -20.49 0.86
C ALA A 164 15.17 -21.63 1.13
N ALA A 165 15.31 -22.02 2.39
CA ALA A 165 16.17 -23.14 2.79
C ALA A 165 15.51 -24.00 3.87
N SER A 166 15.55 -25.32 3.71
CA SER A 166 15.00 -26.30 4.66
C SER A 166 15.98 -26.55 5.80
N ALA A 167 15.59 -26.21 7.02
CA ALA A 167 16.40 -26.49 8.21
C ALA A 167 16.49 -27.99 8.53
N ALA A 168 15.50 -28.78 8.12
CA ALA A 168 15.48 -30.24 8.32
C ALA A 168 16.54 -30.96 7.47
N THR A 169 16.63 -30.60 6.19
CA THR A 169 17.43 -31.35 5.21
C THR A 169 18.66 -30.59 4.71
N GLY A 170 18.76 -29.28 4.98
CA GLY A 170 19.80 -28.43 4.42
C GLY A 170 19.51 -28.02 2.97
N ALA A 171 18.32 -28.34 2.44
CA ALA A 171 18.01 -28.08 1.04
C ALA A 171 17.88 -26.59 0.74
N LEU A 172 18.47 -26.16 -0.39
CA LEU A 172 18.41 -24.78 -0.87
C LEU A 172 17.45 -24.70 -2.05
N TYR A 173 16.50 -23.79 -1.99
CA TYR A 173 15.53 -23.56 -3.04
C TYR A 173 15.76 -22.18 -3.65
N LEU A 174 16.03 -22.16 -4.96
CA LEU A 174 16.19 -20.91 -5.72
C LEU A 174 15.12 -20.80 -6.80
N LEU A 175 14.64 -19.57 -6.98
CA LEU A 175 13.68 -19.21 -8.01
C LEU A 175 14.43 -18.65 -9.22
N GLN A 176 14.34 -19.35 -10.36
CA GLN A 176 15.01 -18.94 -11.59
C GLN A 176 14.11 -18.06 -12.47
N HIS A 177 14.69 -17.01 -13.04
CA HIS A 177 14.05 -16.14 -14.05
C HIS A 177 14.97 -15.99 -15.27
N SER A 178 14.43 -16.25 -16.47
CA SER A 178 15.15 -16.08 -17.74
C SER A 178 16.54 -16.75 -17.79
N ALA A 179 16.67 -17.96 -17.23
CA ALA A 179 17.90 -18.77 -17.17
C ALA A 179 19.10 -18.16 -16.41
N ASN A 180 18.93 -17.03 -15.71
CA ASN A 180 20.03 -16.29 -15.08
C ASN A 180 20.86 -17.09 -14.04
N ILE A 181 20.23 -18.00 -13.30
CA ILE A 181 20.89 -18.86 -12.31
C ILE A 181 21.64 -19.98 -13.04
N GLY A 182 20.99 -20.65 -13.98
CA GLY A 182 21.59 -21.72 -14.80
C GLY A 182 22.82 -21.26 -15.58
N GLU A 183 22.77 -20.08 -16.19
CA GLU A 183 23.93 -19.50 -16.89
C GLU A 183 25.11 -19.26 -15.94
N LEU A 184 24.85 -18.70 -14.76
CA LEU A 184 25.89 -18.47 -13.75
C LEU A 184 26.47 -19.78 -13.22
N LEU A 185 25.62 -20.78 -12.98
CA LEU A 185 26.05 -22.12 -12.56
C LEU A 185 26.98 -22.77 -13.59
N GLY A 186 26.70 -22.61 -14.89
CA GLY A 186 27.55 -23.14 -15.97
C GLY A 186 28.86 -22.36 -16.16
N ALA A 187 28.91 -21.08 -15.78
CA ALA A 187 30.09 -20.22 -15.92
C ALA A 187 31.02 -20.23 -14.71
N ALA A 188 30.49 -20.47 -13.51
CA ALA A 188 31.20 -20.32 -12.24
C ALA A 188 32.06 -21.55 -11.88
N ARG A 189 33.29 -21.29 -11.41
CA ARG A 189 34.19 -22.33 -10.89
C ARG A 189 33.91 -22.68 -9.43
N GLN A 190 33.49 -21.68 -8.66
CA GLN A 190 33.15 -21.76 -7.25
C GLN A 190 31.76 -21.16 -7.03
N LEU A 191 30.98 -21.76 -6.15
CA LEU A 191 29.61 -21.33 -5.85
C LEU A 191 29.50 -20.86 -4.41
N ILE A 192 28.99 -19.65 -4.20
CA ILE A 192 28.69 -19.10 -2.88
C ILE A 192 27.18 -18.87 -2.80
N PHE A 193 26.52 -19.56 -1.87
CA PHE A 193 25.10 -19.39 -1.58
C PHE A 193 24.93 -18.57 -0.30
N VAL A 194 24.28 -17.41 -0.40
CA VAL A 194 23.95 -16.57 0.76
C VAL A 194 22.52 -16.88 1.19
N VAL A 195 22.39 -17.44 2.38
CA VAL A 195 21.12 -17.77 3.04
C VAL A 195 20.91 -16.80 4.19
N ALA A 196 20.02 -15.83 3.99
CA ALA A 196 19.61 -14.96 5.08
C ALA A 196 18.73 -15.70 6.10
N LEU A 197 18.78 -15.32 7.39
CA LEU A 197 17.99 -15.99 8.44
C LEU A 197 16.48 -16.00 8.15
N ASP A 198 15.97 -14.94 7.53
CA ASP A 198 14.57 -14.83 7.13
C ASP A 198 14.20 -15.74 5.93
N LYS A 199 15.14 -16.56 5.43
CA LYS A 199 14.90 -17.54 4.37
C LYS A 199 14.87 -18.99 4.87
N LEU A 200 15.14 -19.21 6.15
CA LEU A 200 15.02 -20.53 6.76
C LEU A 200 13.55 -20.91 6.94
N ALA A 201 13.25 -22.18 6.67
CA ALA A 201 11.96 -22.84 6.85
C ALA A 201 12.17 -24.14 7.65
N ALA A 202 11.14 -24.59 8.35
CA ALA A 202 11.23 -25.77 9.22
C ALA A 202 11.59 -27.05 8.46
N ASP A 203 11.01 -27.23 7.27
CA ASP A 203 11.15 -28.40 6.41
C ASP A 203 11.05 -28.03 4.92
N ASP A 204 11.17 -29.04 4.05
CA ASP A 204 11.09 -28.89 2.60
C ASP A 204 9.72 -28.44 2.12
N ALA A 205 8.64 -28.86 2.78
CA ALA A 205 7.29 -28.49 2.39
C ALA A 205 7.04 -26.99 2.62
N ALA A 206 7.49 -26.46 3.76
CA ALA A 206 7.46 -25.04 4.08
C ALA A 206 8.37 -24.22 3.14
N ALA A 207 9.59 -24.71 2.86
CA ALA A 207 10.50 -24.06 1.92
C ALA A 207 9.91 -23.98 0.49
N LEU A 208 9.30 -25.07 0.02
CA LEU A 208 8.62 -25.12 -1.28
C LEU A 208 7.41 -24.19 -1.33
N ARG A 209 6.57 -24.16 -0.28
CA ARG A 209 5.45 -23.20 -0.20
C ARG A 209 5.95 -21.76 -0.31
N GLN A 210 7.04 -21.42 0.39
CA GLN A 210 7.65 -20.10 0.32
C GLN A 210 8.12 -19.74 -1.09
N VAL A 211 8.87 -20.62 -1.77
CA VAL A 211 9.37 -20.34 -3.12
C VAL A 211 8.25 -20.28 -4.16
N ASN A 212 7.26 -21.17 -4.05
CA ASN A 212 6.10 -21.17 -4.94
C ASN A 212 5.28 -19.88 -4.78
N ALA A 213 5.05 -19.43 -3.55
CA ALA A 213 4.41 -18.15 -3.29
C ALA A 213 5.25 -16.99 -3.84
N ALA A 214 6.57 -17.00 -3.63
CA ALA A 214 7.46 -15.96 -4.16
C ALA A 214 7.41 -15.87 -5.69
N GLY A 215 7.34 -17.02 -6.38
CA GLY A 215 7.20 -17.10 -7.84
C GLY A 215 5.79 -16.89 -8.37
N THR A 216 4.76 -16.91 -7.53
CA THR A 216 3.35 -16.64 -7.91
C THR A 216 3.02 -15.16 -7.76
N TYR A 217 3.46 -14.55 -6.66
CA TYR A 217 3.21 -13.14 -6.32
C TYR A 217 4.35 -12.20 -6.74
N GLY A 218 5.39 -12.72 -7.38
CA GLY A 218 6.55 -11.97 -7.84
C GLY A 218 6.19 -10.79 -8.75
N ALA A 219 6.73 -9.60 -8.51
CA ALA A 219 6.56 -8.46 -9.45
C ALA A 219 7.14 -8.75 -10.85
N ASP A 220 8.05 -9.73 -10.95
CA ASP A 220 8.68 -10.22 -12.17
C ASP A 220 8.11 -11.58 -12.63
N SER A 221 7.13 -12.13 -11.91
CA SER A 221 6.41 -13.34 -12.31
C SER A 221 5.08 -12.97 -12.98
N VAL A 222 4.93 -13.35 -14.24
CA VAL A 222 3.63 -13.27 -14.92
C VAL A 222 2.67 -14.23 -14.22
N LEU A 223 1.50 -13.73 -13.82
CA LEU A 223 0.42 -14.48 -13.18
C LEU A 223 0.07 -15.73 -14.00
N LEU A 224 0.18 -16.89 -13.37
CA LEU A 224 -0.08 -18.21 -13.96
C LEU A 224 -0.99 -19.00 -13.03
N ASP A 225 -2.09 -19.52 -13.59
CA ASP A 225 -3.01 -20.41 -12.92
C ASP A 225 -2.41 -21.81 -13.01
N LEU A 226 -2.04 -22.35 -11.85
CA LEU A 226 -1.49 -23.69 -11.72
C LEU A 226 -2.55 -24.66 -11.20
N ALA A 227 -3.72 -24.69 -11.81
CA ALA A 227 -4.58 -25.87 -11.74
C ALA A 227 -3.96 -27.04 -12.52
N ARG A 228 -2.85 -27.60 -11.99
CA ARG A 228 -2.47 -29.04 -11.95
C ARG A 228 -0.96 -29.25 -11.69
N THR A 229 -0.69 -30.00 -10.61
CA THR A 229 0.26 -31.14 -10.49
C THR A 229 1.78 -30.94 -10.32
N ARG A 230 2.28 -31.77 -9.36
CA ARG A 230 3.66 -32.27 -9.06
C ARG A 230 4.59 -31.40 -8.19
N PRO A 231 5.37 -32.03 -7.29
CA PRO A 231 6.41 -31.32 -6.53
C PRO A 231 7.47 -30.80 -7.51
N LEU A 232 7.62 -29.48 -7.52
CA LEU A 232 8.52 -28.74 -8.41
C LEU A 232 9.88 -28.55 -7.73
N GLY A 233 10.93 -29.02 -8.37
CA GLY A 233 12.32 -28.82 -7.97
C GLY A 233 13.20 -29.71 -8.82
N ASN A 234 14.07 -29.11 -9.64
CA ASN A 234 15.08 -29.86 -10.37
C ASN A 234 16.39 -29.83 -9.56
N PRO A 235 17.05 -30.98 -9.37
CA PRO A 235 18.33 -31.02 -8.69
C PRO A 235 19.39 -30.24 -9.50
N LEU A 236 20.35 -29.62 -8.81
CA LEU A 236 21.42 -28.81 -9.40
C LEU A 236 22.15 -29.52 -10.55
N GLU A 237 22.36 -30.84 -10.42
CA GLU A 237 23.06 -31.68 -11.38
C GLU A 237 22.42 -31.65 -12.78
N ARG A 238 21.12 -31.31 -12.89
CA ARG A 238 20.42 -31.15 -14.17
C ARG A 238 20.88 -29.93 -14.97
N PHE A 239 21.44 -28.92 -14.31
CA PHE A 239 21.85 -27.65 -14.91
C PHE A 239 23.35 -27.54 -15.12
N LEU A 240 24.12 -28.46 -14.53
CA LEU A 240 25.54 -28.58 -14.75
C LEU A 240 25.81 -29.41 -16.02
N PRO A 241 26.78 -29.03 -16.86
CA PRO A 241 27.23 -29.90 -17.94
C PRO A 241 27.71 -31.26 -17.38
N ALA A 242 27.52 -32.34 -18.13
CA ALA A 242 27.93 -33.68 -17.70
C ALA A 242 29.44 -33.72 -17.37
N GLY A 243 29.79 -34.10 -16.14
CA GLY A 243 31.18 -34.19 -15.66
C GLY A 243 31.75 -32.91 -15.03
N ASP A 244 31.00 -31.81 -14.99
CA ASP A 244 31.45 -30.52 -14.45
C ASP A 244 30.91 -30.28 -13.03
N ALA A 245 31.48 -30.95 -12.02
CA ALA A 245 31.21 -30.60 -10.62
C ALA A 245 31.92 -29.28 -10.24
N PRO A 246 31.25 -28.36 -9.51
CA PRO A 246 31.90 -27.14 -9.03
C PRO A 246 33.08 -27.49 -8.11
N ALA A 247 34.16 -26.70 -8.20
CA ALA A 247 35.39 -26.98 -7.44
C ALA A 247 35.23 -26.78 -5.93
N ALA A 248 34.30 -25.91 -5.53
CA ALA A 248 33.91 -25.69 -4.14
C ALA A 248 32.50 -25.09 -4.08
N ILE A 249 31.75 -25.48 -3.06
CA ILE A 249 30.45 -24.90 -2.71
C ILE A 249 30.54 -24.40 -1.27
N GLU A 250 30.24 -23.12 -1.08
CA GLU A 250 30.16 -22.49 0.22
C GLU A 250 28.76 -21.93 0.48
N VAL A 251 28.28 -22.09 1.71
CA VAL A 251 27.04 -21.51 2.19
C VAL A 251 27.34 -20.47 3.28
N ILE A 252 26.92 -19.23 3.07
CA ILE A 252 27.01 -18.16 4.06
C ILE A 252 25.64 -17.96 4.69
N VAL A 253 25.50 -18.18 5.98
CA VAL A 253 24.29 -17.88 6.75
C VAL A 253 24.39 -16.45 7.30
N LEU A 254 23.54 -15.55 6.80
CA LEU A 254 23.59 -14.12 7.09
C LEU A 254 22.48 -13.68 8.05
N ASP A 255 22.86 -13.03 9.15
CA ASP A 255 21.93 -12.35 10.07
C ASP A 255 21.65 -10.91 9.60
N ASN A 256 22.67 -10.04 9.66
CA ASN A 256 22.58 -8.64 9.23
C ASN A 256 21.40 -7.87 9.88
N GLY A 257 21.21 -8.02 11.19
CA GLY A 257 20.20 -7.29 11.97
C GLY A 257 18.83 -7.96 12.07
N ARG A 258 18.66 -9.18 11.55
CA ARG A 258 17.38 -9.91 11.60
C ARG A 258 17.03 -10.37 13.02
N ARG A 259 18.01 -10.77 13.82
CA ARG A 259 17.79 -11.08 15.24
C ARG A 259 17.33 -9.85 16.04
N GLU A 260 17.81 -8.66 15.66
CA GLU A 260 17.37 -7.41 16.27
C GLU A 260 15.94 -7.07 15.87
N LEU A 261 15.57 -7.25 14.59
CA LEU A 261 14.18 -7.10 14.15
C LEU A 261 13.20 -7.94 14.96
N LEU A 262 13.54 -9.22 15.20
CA LEU A 262 12.68 -10.16 15.91
C LEU A 262 12.38 -9.72 17.35
N ARG A 263 13.31 -9.00 17.99
CA ARG A 263 13.14 -8.45 19.34
C ARG A 263 12.39 -7.12 19.35
N GLY A 264 12.23 -6.49 18.19
CA GLY A 264 11.65 -5.16 18.06
C GLY A 264 10.25 -5.14 17.47
N GLN A 265 9.74 -3.93 17.33
CA GLN A 265 8.46 -3.61 16.67
C GLN A 265 8.43 -3.93 15.15
N TYR A 266 9.56 -4.33 14.56
CA TYR A 266 9.69 -4.62 13.13
C TYR A 266 9.76 -6.13 12.82
N HIS A 267 9.40 -7.00 13.77
CA HIS A 267 9.45 -8.45 13.61
C HIS A 267 8.64 -8.96 12.40
N GLU A 268 7.53 -8.31 12.05
CA GLU A 268 6.72 -8.57 10.85
C GLU A 268 7.53 -8.46 9.54
N LEU A 269 8.67 -7.76 9.51
CA LEU A 269 9.55 -7.77 8.34
C LEU A 269 10.24 -9.11 8.12
N PHE A 270 10.42 -9.92 9.18
CA PHE A 270 11.09 -11.21 9.12
C PHE A 270 10.27 -12.25 8.36
N ILE A 271 8.93 -12.15 8.39
CA ILE A 271 8.10 -13.13 7.70
C ILE A 271 8.11 -12.95 6.18
N CYS A 272 8.58 -11.81 5.66
CA CYS A 272 8.58 -11.51 4.24
C CYS A 272 9.36 -12.50 3.37
N ILE A 273 8.71 -13.00 2.32
CA ILE A 273 9.31 -13.92 1.34
C ILE A 273 10.08 -13.22 0.20
N GLY A 274 10.06 -11.88 0.12
CA GLY A 274 10.79 -11.12 -0.90
C GLY A 274 10.20 -11.22 -2.32
N CYS A 275 8.89 -11.47 -2.47
CA CYS A 275 8.21 -11.52 -3.77
C CYS A 275 8.06 -10.16 -4.45
N ARG A 276 8.16 -9.06 -3.69
CA ARG A 276 8.03 -7.68 -4.22
C ARG A 276 6.65 -7.36 -4.82
N ALA A 277 5.61 -8.14 -4.53
CA ALA A 277 4.22 -7.84 -4.92
C ALA A 277 3.84 -6.38 -4.57
N CYS A 278 4.30 -5.93 -3.40
CA CYS A 278 4.12 -4.57 -2.88
C CYS A 278 4.72 -3.45 -3.75
N ALA A 279 5.63 -3.74 -4.68
CA ALA A 279 6.17 -2.75 -5.61
C ALA A 279 5.22 -2.47 -6.79
N THR A 280 4.35 -3.41 -7.15
CA THR A 280 3.53 -3.34 -8.37
C THR A 280 2.52 -2.19 -8.36
N ARG A 281 2.00 -1.81 -7.19
CA ARG A 281 1.01 -0.73 -7.02
C ARG A 281 1.46 0.34 -6.05
N CYS A 282 2.75 0.39 -5.72
CA CYS A 282 3.32 1.47 -4.93
C CYS A 282 3.45 2.72 -5.83
N PRO A 283 2.73 3.82 -5.55
CA PRO A 283 2.73 4.99 -6.43
C PRO A 283 4.09 5.68 -6.50
N THR A 284 4.90 5.54 -5.45
CA THR A 284 6.23 6.15 -5.36
C THR A 284 7.34 5.17 -5.74
N TYR A 285 7.03 3.95 -6.18
CA TYR A 285 8.01 2.97 -6.65
C TYR A 285 8.92 3.48 -7.78
N PRO A 286 8.44 4.21 -8.80
CA PRO A 286 9.32 4.78 -9.84
C PRO A 286 10.43 5.66 -9.25
N GLU A 287 10.13 6.45 -8.22
CA GLU A 287 11.11 7.30 -7.52
C GLU A 287 12.00 6.49 -6.56
N PHE A 288 11.48 5.38 -6.02
CA PHE A 288 12.28 4.41 -5.28
C PHE A 288 13.17 3.54 -6.17
N ARG A 289 13.18 3.73 -7.49
CA ARG A 289 14.21 3.17 -8.38
C ARG A 289 15.55 3.89 -8.16
N GLY A 290 16.09 3.75 -6.95
CA GLY A 290 17.53 3.70 -6.81
C GLY A 290 18.10 2.56 -7.67
N PRO A 291 19.43 2.45 -7.80
CA PRO A 291 20.09 1.42 -8.63
C PRO A 291 19.67 -0.05 -8.32
N ARG A 292 18.95 -0.23 -7.20
CA ARG A 292 18.55 -1.50 -6.56
C ARG A 292 17.11 -1.95 -6.88
N GLY A 293 16.29 -1.10 -7.49
CA GLY A 293 14.87 -1.36 -7.73
C GLY A 293 14.14 -1.77 -6.45
N TRP A 294 14.06 -0.93 -5.43
CA TRP A 294 13.60 -1.33 -4.10
C TRP A 294 12.08 -1.50 -3.96
N SER A 295 11.65 -2.58 -3.30
CA SER A 295 10.29 -2.71 -2.80
C SER A 295 10.08 -1.88 -1.52
N PRO A 296 8.83 -1.58 -1.11
CA PRO A 296 8.54 -0.92 0.17
C PRO A 296 9.24 -1.56 1.39
N LYS A 297 9.44 -2.89 1.39
CA LYS A 297 10.25 -3.56 2.43
C LYS A 297 11.73 -3.19 2.31
N ASP A 298 12.32 -3.27 1.13
CA ASP A 298 13.75 -3.00 0.92
C ASP A 298 14.09 -1.56 1.31
N TYR A 299 13.16 -0.64 1.04
CA TYR A 299 13.23 0.74 1.45
C TYR A 299 13.31 0.87 3.00
N LEU A 300 12.37 0.26 3.73
CA LEU A 300 12.36 0.29 5.19
C LEU A 300 13.57 -0.43 5.80
N TRP A 301 13.94 -1.59 5.25
CA TRP A 301 15.11 -2.36 5.66
C TRP A 301 16.40 -1.56 5.48
N SER A 302 16.59 -0.99 4.29
CA SER A 302 17.76 -0.15 4.00
C SER A 302 17.83 1.07 4.91
N HIS A 303 16.68 1.68 5.25
CA HIS A 303 16.65 2.77 6.21
C HIS A 303 17.04 2.31 7.62
N LEU A 304 16.58 1.15 8.07
CA LEU A 304 16.99 0.57 9.36
C LEU A 304 18.48 0.25 9.41
N CYS A 305 19.07 -0.17 8.29
CA CYS A 305 20.51 -0.39 8.15
C CYS A 305 21.34 0.90 7.98
N GLY A 306 20.71 2.08 7.85
CA GLY A 306 21.40 3.36 7.64
C GLY A 306 21.78 3.68 6.19
N ASP A 307 21.35 2.87 5.23
CA ASP A 307 21.73 2.94 3.81
C ASP A 307 20.76 3.76 2.94
N ASN A 308 19.64 4.23 3.52
CA ASN A 308 18.62 5.00 2.82
C ASN A 308 17.98 6.08 3.71
N PRO A 309 18.07 7.36 3.39
CA PRO A 309 17.49 8.43 4.21
C PRO A 309 15.97 8.64 4.02
N SER A 310 15.34 8.16 2.95
CA SER A 310 14.12 8.79 2.43
C SER A 310 12.79 8.13 2.83
N LEU A 311 12.44 8.12 4.13
CA LEU A 311 11.16 7.53 4.62
C LEU A 311 9.97 8.34 4.15
N GLU A 312 10.21 9.61 3.85
CA GLU A 312 9.21 10.64 3.56
C GLU A 312 8.45 10.38 2.25
N LEU A 313 9.01 9.59 1.33
CA LEU A 313 8.36 9.25 0.05
C LEU A 313 7.21 8.22 0.20
N CYS A 314 7.11 7.52 1.33
CA CYS A 314 5.98 6.61 1.54
C CYS A 314 4.68 7.39 1.78
N THR A 315 3.63 7.10 1.02
CA THR A 315 2.34 7.80 1.15
C THR A 315 1.41 7.18 2.20
N LEU A 316 1.81 6.06 2.81
CA LEU A 316 1.00 5.27 3.75
C LEU A 316 -0.36 4.79 3.20
N CYS A 317 -0.50 4.70 1.88
CA CYS A 317 -1.77 4.37 1.23
C CYS A 317 -2.29 2.94 1.44
N GLY A 318 -1.49 2.01 1.98
CA GLY A 318 -1.92 0.65 2.27
C GLY A 318 -1.89 -0.35 1.11
N ASN A 319 -1.70 0.09 -0.14
CA ASN A 319 -1.71 -0.82 -1.30
C ASN A 319 -0.67 -1.95 -1.21
N CYS A 320 0.49 -1.67 -0.61
CA CYS A 320 1.54 -2.67 -0.42
C CYS A 320 1.14 -3.80 0.53
N GLU A 321 0.24 -3.54 1.48
CA GLU A 321 -0.32 -4.54 2.39
C GLU A 321 -1.38 -5.38 1.68
N VAL A 322 -2.27 -4.74 0.90
CA VAL A 322 -3.30 -5.43 0.10
C VAL A 322 -2.69 -6.44 -0.88
N ASP A 323 -1.60 -6.08 -1.54
CA ASP A 323 -0.93 -6.97 -2.49
C ASP A 323 0.00 -7.99 -1.80
N CYS A 324 0.17 -7.92 -0.48
CA CYS A 324 1.08 -8.79 0.26
C CYS A 324 0.41 -10.14 0.57
N PRO A 325 0.97 -11.28 0.13
CA PRO A 325 0.41 -12.60 0.44
C PRO A 325 0.53 -12.99 1.93
N LEU A 326 1.14 -12.14 2.75
CA LEU A 326 1.41 -12.33 4.17
C LEU A 326 0.81 -11.22 5.04
N ASP A 327 0.07 -10.27 4.45
CA ASP A 327 -0.56 -9.15 5.17
C ASP A 327 0.40 -8.31 6.03
N ILE A 328 1.68 -8.22 5.64
CA ILE A 328 2.69 -7.44 6.37
C ILE A 328 2.29 -5.95 6.36
N PRO A 329 2.10 -5.31 7.54
CA PRO A 329 1.59 -3.95 7.64
C PRO A 329 2.70 -2.90 7.43
N ILE A 330 3.33 -2.91 6.26
CA ILE A 330 4.44 -2.01 5.89
C ILE A 330 4.13 -0.53 6.17
N PRO A 331 2.92 0.01 5.87
CA PRO A 331 2.60 1.40 6.19
C PRO A 331 2.74 1.70 7.70
N ASN A 332 2.20 0.84 8.56
CA ASN A 332 2.25 0.99 10.01
C ASN A 332 3.71 0.97 10.50
N LEU A 333 4.51 0.03 10.00
CA LEU A 333 5.94 -0.05 10.32
C LEU A 333 6.69 1.22 9.89
N ILE A 334 6.41 1.76 8.70
CA ILE A 334 7.01 3.02 8.24
C ILE A 334 6.54 4.20 9.10
N ALA A 335 5.27 4.28 9.47
CA ALA A 335 4.73 5.33 10.33
C ALA A 335 5.43 5.34 11.70
N GLN A 336 5.60 4.16 12.31
CA GLN A 336 6.34 4.04 13.56
C GLN A 336 7.81 4.44 13.40
N ARG A 337 8.45 4.07 12.28
CA ARG A 337 9.83 4.49 12.03
C ARG A 337 9.97 6.00 11.87
N ARG A 338 9.01 6.65 11.21
CA ARG A 338 8.94 8.12 11.14
C ARG A 338 8.81 8.73 12.54
N ALA A 339 8.03 8.11 13.43
CA ALA A 339 7.91 8.56 14.82
C ALA A 339 9.23 8.46 15.59
N GLN A 340 9.96 7.35 15.45
CA GLN A 340 11.29 7.20 16.03
C GLN A 340 12.27 8.25 15.50
N ALA A 341 12.28 8.48 14.17
CA ALA A 341 13.14 9.47 13.55
C ALA A 341 12.84 10.90 14.05
N LEU A 342 11.54 11.21 14.22
CA LEU A 342 11.08 12.48 14.77
C LEU A 342 11.48 12.64 16.24
N ALA A 343 11.35 11.60 17.07
CA ALA A 343 11.76 11.65 18.47
C ALA A 343 13.28 11.89 18.62
N GLN A 344 14.10 11.33 17.73
CA GLN A 344 15.55 11.46 17.75
C GLN A 344 16.04 12.82 17.22
N HIS A 345 15.47 13.30 16.10
CA HIS A 345 16.03 14.43 15.34
C HIS A 345 15.03 15.59 15.13
N GLY A 346 13.83 15.53 15.72
CA GLY A 346 12.73 16.47 15.50
C GLY A 346 12.79 17.77 16.28
N ARG A 347 13.81 17.98 17.13
CA ARG A 347 13.97 19.21 17.92
C ARG A 347 14.57 20.32 17.06
N GLY A 348 13.79 20.88 16.13
CA GLY A 348 14.23 21.98 15.28
C GLY A 348 13.13 22.52 14.37
N PRO A 349 13.39 23.59 13.59
CA PRO A 349 12.39 24.23 12.73
C PRO A 349 11.71 23.27 11.73
N ALA A 350 12.45 22.27 11.24
CA ALA A 350 11.90 21.24 10.36
C ALA A 350 10.88 20.33 11.06
N GLY A 351 11.12 19.98 12.34
CA GLY A 351 10.17 19.22 13.16
C GLY A 351 8.92 20.03 13.48
N TRP A 352 9.06 21.31 13.84
CA TRP A 352 7.92 22.22 14.05
C TRP A 352 7.06 22.37 12.80
N ARG A 353 7.67 22.58 11.63
CA ARG A 353 6.95 22.64 10.35
C ARG A 353 6.22 21.33 10.06
N ARG A 354 6.87 20.20 10.33
CA ARG A 354 6.29 18.87 10.14
C ARG A 354 5.07 18.65 11.04
N ARG A 355 5.14 19.07 12.31
CA ARG A 355 4.00 19.04 13.23
C ARG A 355 2.85 19.89 12.74
N LEU A 356 3.14 21.13 12.33
CA LEU A 356 2.16 22.06 11.79
C LEU A 356 1.45 21.47 10.56
N GLN A 357 2.18 20.82 9.65
CA GLN A 357 1.61 20.12 8.49
C GLN A 357 0.70 18.94 8.89
N GLY A 358 0.87 18.34 10.07
CA GLY A 358 -0.01 17.30 10.59
C GLY A 358 -1.26 17.84 11.31
N GLU A 359 -1.22 19.08 11.79
CA GLU A 359 -2.32 19.73 12.54
C GLU A 359 -3.44 20.25 11.62
N VAL A 360 -3.95 19.38 10.73
CA VAL A 360 -4.94 19.73 9.70
C VAL A 360 -6.21 20.31 10.31
N GLU A 361 -6.73 19.74 11.40
CA GLU A 361 -7.96 20.27 12.03
C GLU A 361 -7.78 21.70 12.57
N LEU A 362 -6.64 21.97 13.19
CA LEU A 362 -6.34 23.29 13.74
C LEU A 362 -6.24 24.33 12.63
N LEU A 363 -5.54 23.98 11.55
CA LEU A 363 -5.42 24.81 10.36
C LEU A 363 -6.79 25.04 9.71
N ASP A 364 -7.57 23.98 9.49
CA ASP A 364 -8.90 24.07 8.88
C ASP A 364 -9.85 24.93 9.73
N LYS A 365 -9.80 24.82 11.07
CA LYS A 365 -10.57 25.69 11.98
C LYS A 365 -10.19 27.15 11.82
N ALA A 366 -8.89 27.45 11.84
CA ALA A 366 -8.38 28.82 11.72
C ALA A 366 -8.77 29.42 10.36
N PHE A 367 -8.55 28.68 9.28
CA PHE A 367 -8.86 29.13 7.93
C PHE A 367 -10.35 29.24 7.67
N SER A 368 -11.18 28.35 8.24
CA SER A 368 -12.64 28.42 8.13
C SER A 368 -13.24 29.58 8.94
N ALA A 369 -12.69 29.91 10.10
CA ALA A 369 -13.10 31.09 10.86
C ALA A 369 -12.86 32.38 10.04
N THR A 370 -11.77 32.40 9.28
CA THR A 370 -11.34 33.52 8.43
C THR A 370 -11.65 33.31 6.95
N ALA A 371 -12.60 32.45 6.58
CA ALA A 371 -12.76 31.93 5.22
C ALA A 371 -12.73 32.96 4.07
N PRO A 372 -13.40 34.14 4.14
CA PRO A 372 -13.29 35.12 3.06
C PRO A 372 -11.85 35.58 2.80
N LEU A 373 -11.06 35.74 3.86
CA LEU A 373 -9.64 36.08 3.77
C LEU A 373 -8.83 34.87 3.33
N SER A 374 -9.05 33.70 3.94
CA SER A 374 -8.33 32.46 3.60
C SER A 374 -8.51 32.03 2.15
N ASN A 375 -9.70 32.26 1.58
CA ASN A 375 -10.01 31.92 0.19
C ASN A 375 -9.51 33.00 -0.80
N TYR A 376 -9.31 34.24 -0.34
CA TYR A 376 -8.72 35.31 -1.14
C TYR A 376 -7.18 35.30 -1.10
N ALA A 377 -6.59 34.89 0.03
CA ALA A 377 -5.15 34.94 0.26
C ALA A 377 -4.31 34.23 -0.82
N PRO A 378 -4.67 33.04 -1.34
CA PRO A 378 -3.91 32.39 -2.41
C PRO A 378 -3.79 33.22 -3.70
N LYS A 379 -4.67 34.21 -3.91
CA LYS A 379 -4.58 35.13 -5.06
C LYS A 379 -3.48 36.20 -4.89
N LEU A 380 -2.87 36.32 -3.72
CA LEU A 380 -1.84 37.30 -3.40
C LEU A 380 -0.42 36.70 -3.50
N PRO A 381 0.52 37.27 -4.28
CA PRO A 381 1.89 36.75 -4.42
C PRO A 381 2.66 36.65 -3.10
N LEU A 382 2.43 37.59 -2.17
CA LEU A 382 3.07 37.58 -0.86
C LEU A 382 2.58 36.41 0.01
N ALA A 383 1.29 36.08 -0.06
CA ALA A 383 0.72 34.95 0.68
C ALA A 383 1.24 33.61 0.15
N ALA A 384 1.42 33.47 -1.17
CA ALA A 384 2.07 32.30 -1.77
C ALA A 384 3.51 32.11 -1.24
N THR A 385 4.25 33.20 -1.06
CA THR A 385 5.60 33.17 -0.47
C THR A 385 5.56 32.72 1.00
N VAL A 386 4.62 33.22 1.79
CA VAL A 386 4.43 32.80 3.19
C VAL A 386 4.04 31.33 3.28
N MET A 387 3.11 30.86 2.44
CA MET A 387 2.72 29.44 2.38
C MET A 387 3.92 28.53 2.07
N ALA A 388 4.77 28.94 1.13
CA ALA A 388 5.95 28.18 0.76
C ALA A 388 7.05 28.17 1.84
N GLN A 389 7.33 29.32 2.46
CA GLN A 389 8.46 29.47 3.39
C GLN A 389 8.11 29.05 4.83
N VAL A 390 6.89 29.32 5.29
CA VAL A 390 6.45 29.03 6.66
C VAL A 390 5.82 27.64 6.76
N PHE A 391 4.86 27.34 5.89
CA PHE A 391 4.12 26.08 5.94
C PHE A 391 4.76 24.97 5.08
N GLY A 392 5.71 25.32 4.21
CA GLY A 392 6.35 24.35 3.30
C GLY A 392 5.42 23.82 2.22
N LEU A 393 4.33 24.54 1.91
CA LEU A 393 3.34 24.13 0.93
C LEU A 393 3.70 24.66 -0.47
N ALA A 394 3.35 23.91 -1.50
CA ALA A 394 3.56 24.32 -2.88
C ALA A 394 2.60 25.48 -3.24
N CYS A 395 3.12 26.57 -3.80
CA CYS A 395 2.30 27.71 -4.20
C CYS A 395 1.46 27.43 -5.46
N GLU A 396 1.89 26.46 -6.27
CA GLU A 396 1.25 25.97 -7.48
C GLU A 396 0.04 25.08 -7.17
N ARG A 397 -0.25 24.87 -5.88
CA ARG A 397 -1.28 23.98 -5.39
C ARG A 397 -2.51 24.78 -4.95
N PRO A 398 -3.68 24.57 -5.57
CA PRO A 398 -4.90 25.15 -5.04
C PRO A 398 -5.22 24.49 -3.70
N LEU A 399 -5.45 25.32 -2.68
CA LEU A 399 -6.03 24.87 -1.42
C LEU A 399 -7.54 24.65 -1.60
N PRO A 400 -8.14 23.70 -0.86
CA PRO A 400 -9.58 23.54 -0.89
C PRO A 400 -10.23 24.80 -0.31
N ALA A 401 -11.37 25.20 -0.87
CA ALA A 401 -12.12 26.34 -0.33
C ALA A 401 -12.51 26.06 1.13
N PHE A 402 -12.35 27.05 2.00
CA PHE A 402 -12.75 26.99 3.40
C PHE A 402 -14.15 27.57 3.59
N ARG A 403 -14.93 27.00 4.52
CA ARG A 403 -16.35 27.33 4.73
C ARG A 403 -16.60 27.80 6.16
N ARG A 404 -17.22 28.98 6.29
CA ARG A 404 -17.69 29.48 7.60
C ARG A 404 -18.91 28.71 8.09
N ASP A 405 -19.77 28.30 7.16
CA ASP A 405 -20.95 27.48 7.36
C ASP A 405 -20.57 25.99 7.41
N THR A 406 -19.76 25.61 8.40
CA THR A 406 -19.30 24.23 8.56
C THR A 406 -20.46 23.25 8.76
N PHE A 407 -20.25 21.97 8.43
CA PHE A 407 -21.24 20.91 8.67
C PHE A 407 -21.68 20.87 10.14
N ALA A 408 -20.74 20.92 11.09
CA ALA A 408 -21.06 20.91 12.52
C ALA A 408 -21.99 22.09 12.92
N ARG A 409 -21.76 23.28 12.36
CA ARG A 409 -22.63 24.46 12.60
C ARG A 409 -23.99 24.29 11.95
N TRP A 410 -24.05 23.73 10.75
CA TRP A 410 -25.32 23.41 10.07
C TRP A 410 -26.14 22.42 10.90
N TYR A 411 -25.52 21.33 11.36
CA TYR A 411 -26.18 20.29 12.15
C TYR A 411 -26.70 20.84 13.48
N ALA A 412 -25.88 21.59 14.23
CA ALA A 412 -26.31 22.20 15.49
C ALA A 412 -27.52 23.15 15.33
N ARG A 413 -27.54 23.98 14.27
CA ARG A 413 -28.70 24.85 14.00
C ARG A 413 -29.98 24.05 13.74
N ARG A 414 -29.87 22.92 13.03
CA ARG A 414 -31.00 22.05 12.72
C ARG A 414 -31.57 21.37 13.97
N GLU A 415 -30.71 20.91 14.88
CA GLU A 415 -31.12 20.35 16.18
C GLU A 415 -31.87 21.40 17.01
N HIS A 416 -31.33 22.61 17.13
CA HIS A 416 -31.99 23.71 17.84
C HIS A 416 -33.37 24.06 17.24
N GLN A 417 -33.48 24.09 15.91
CA GLN A 417 -34.74 24.36 15.22
C GLN A 417 -35.76 23.22 15.43
N SER A 418 -35.31 21.97 15.40
CA SER A 418 -36.16 20.78 15.60
C SER A 418 -36.66 20.67 17.03
N ALA A 419 -35.85 21.05 18.02
CA ALA A 419 -36.25 21.14 19.43
C ALA A 419 -37.27 22.27 19.71
N SER A 420 -37.35 23.26 18.81
CA SER A 420 -38.22 24.44 18.96
C SER A 420 -39.54 24.36 18.17
N ALA A 421 -39.73 23.35 17.32
CA ALA A 421 -40.91 23.21 16.46
C ALA A 421 -41.99 22.30 17.08
N PRO A 422 -43.30 22.62 16.97
CA PRO A 422 -44.36 21.72 17.41
C PRO A 422 -44.31 20.42 16.60
N GLN A 423 -44.24 19.28 17.29
CA GLN A 423 -44.07 17.93 16.70
C GLN A 423 -45.20 17.60 15.72
N ARG A 424 -44.96 17.84 14.42
CA ARG A 424 -45.85 17.37 13.36
C ARG A 424 -45.41 15.97 12.96
N ARG A 425 -46.14 14.95 13.43
CA ARG A 425 -45.91 13.53 13.07
C ARG A 425 -46.15 13.36 11.56
N VAL A 426 -45.07 13.35 10.78
CA VAL A 426 -45.10 12.83 9.41
C VAL A 426 -44.94 11.30 9.51
N PRO A 427 -45.86 10.50 8.94
CA PRO A 427 -45.72 9.04 8.95
C PRO A 427 -44.41 8.63 8.28
N ALA A 428 -43.62 7.79 8.95
CA ALA A 428 -42.38 7.26 8.41
C ALA A 428 -42.67 6.22 7.31
N PRO A 429 -41.84 6.13 6.25
CA PRO A 429 -41.84 4.99 5.35
C PRO A 429 -41.55 3.70 6.13
N ALA A 430 -42.11 2.57 5.69
CA ALA A 430 -41.93 1.29 6.35
C ALA A 430 -40.44 0.88 6.43
N PRO A 431 -39.99 0.30 7.56
CA PRO A 431 -38.63 -0.20 7.71
C PRO A 431 -38.34 -1.34 6.71
N PRO A 432 -37.06 -1.60 6.39
CA PRO A 432 -36.67 -2.56 5.35
C PRO A 432 -37.17 -3.99 5.63
N ALA A 433 -37.65 -4.67 4.58
CA ALA A 433 -37.92 -6.09 4.60
C ALA A 433 -36.60 -6.84 4.80
N GLY A 434 -36.46 -7.55 5.93
CA GLY A 434 -35.25 -8.28 6.30
C GLY A 434 -34.78 -8.03 7.73
N GLN A 435 -35.39 -7.10 8.47
CA GLN A 435 -35.27 -7.11 9.93
C GLN A 435 -36.22 -8.16 10.49
N GLY A 436 -35.65 -9.11 11.24
CA GLY A 436 -36.41 -10.17 11.90
C GLY A 436 -37.58 -9.60 12.71
N GLU A 437 -38.64 -10.39 12.76
CA GLU A 437 -39.80 -10.23 13.63
C GLU A 437 -39.32 -9.88 15.06
N GLY A 438 -39.36 -8.60 15.46
CA GLY A 438 -38.77 -8.27 16.77
C GLY A 438 -38.73 -6.84 17.31
N THR A 439 -39.10 -5.77 16.60
CA THR A 439 -39.15 -4.43 17.23
C THR A 439 -40.49 -3.74 17.02
N SER A 440 -41.38 -3.94 18.00
CA SER A 440 -42.70 -3.31 18.15
C SER A 440 -42.65 -1.90 18.77
N SER A 441 -41.48 -1.26 18.84
CA SER A 441 -41.35 0.14 19.28
C SER A 441 -41.06 1.02 18.07
N GLY A 442 -41.84 2.08 17.86
CA GLY A 442 -41.65 3.03 16.75
C GLY A 442 -40.38 3.89 16.83
N VAL A 443 -39.26 3.32 17.32
CA VAL A 443 -37.96 3.97 17.50
C VAL A 443 -37.11 3.74 16.25
N ARG A 444 -36.56 4.81 15.68
CA ARG A 444 -35.69 4.73 14.50
C ARG A 444 -34.31 4.18 14.92
N PRO A 445 -33.69 3.30 14.13
CA PRO A 445 -32.31 2.88 14.38
C PRO A 445 -31.37 4.10 14.28
N ARG A 446 -30.46 4.20 15.25
CA ARG A 446 -29.56 5.35 15.40
C ARG A 446 -28.19 5.09 14.77
N LEU A 447 -27.66 6.11 14.11
CA LEU A 447 -26.36 6.09 13.45
C LEU A 447 -25.52 7.30 13.90
N VAL A 448 -24.32 7.03 14.40
CA VAL A 448 -23.34 8.07 14.71
C VAL A 448 -22.59 8.44 13.45
N TYR A 449 -22.70 9.70 13.01
CA TYR A 449 -21.96 10.16 11.85
C TYR A 449 -20.62 10.81 12.24
N TYR A 450 -19.52 10.12 11.92
CA TYR A 450 -18.16 10.64 12.00
C TYR A 450 -17.73 11.20 10.64
N PHE A 451 -17.86 12.53 10.48
CA PHE A 451 -17.77 13.21 9.19
C PHE A 451 -16.35 13.65 8.78
N GLY A 452 -15.43 13.78 9.74
CA GLY A 452 -14.04 14.18 9.48
C GLY A 452 -13.87 15.64 9.02
N CYS A 453 -12.62 16.02 8.71
CA CYS A 453 -12.27 17.44 8.48
C CYS A 453 -12.82 18.00 7.17
N PHE A 454 -12.68 17.26 6.07
CA PHE A 454 -13.05 17.75 4.73
C PHE A 454 -14.54 18.04 4.61
N ALA A 455 -15.40 17.10 5.03
CA ALA A 455 -16.85 17.31 5.03
C ALA A 455 -17.29 18.38 6.02
N ASN A 456 -16.44 18.79 6.98
CA ASN A 456 -16.77 19.88 7.89
C ASN A 456 -16.40 21.25 7.35
N TYR A 457 -15.15 21.39 6.91
CA TYR A 457 -14.53 22.70 6.68
C TYR A 457 -14.46 23.08 5.20
N ASN A 458 -14.53 22.11 4.29
CA ASN A 458 -14.33 22.35 2.86
C ASN A 458 -15.57 22.06 2.01
N ASN A 459 -16.22 20.93 2.27
CA ASN A 459 -17.41 20.49 1.52
C ASN A 459 -18.56 20.03 2.45
N PRO A 460 -19.15 20.94 3.26
CA PRO A 460 -20.31 20.66 4.13
C PRO A 460 -21.44 19.87 3.46
N GLU A 461 -21.62 20.07 2.17
CA GLU A 461 -22.66 19.43 1.35
C GLU A 461 -22.55 17.90 1.37
N VAL A 462 -21.34 17.32 1.49
CA VAL A 462 -21.17 15.86 1.64
C VAL A 462 -21.82 15.36 2.91
N GLY A 463 -21.57 16.05 4.03
CA GLY A 463 -22.16 15.68 5.32
C GLY A 463 -23.67 15.89 5.35
N GLN A 464 -24.14 16.99 4.78
CA GLN A 464 -25.57 17.28 4.66
C GLN A 464 -26.29 16.21 3.83
N ALA A 465 -25.73 15.85 2.67
CA ALA A 465 -26.29 14.84 1.79
C ALA A 465 -26.34 13.46 2.44
N LEU A 466 -25.30 13.05 3.18
CA LEU A 466 -25.32 11.76 3.87
C LEU A 466 -26.37 11.73 4.99
N VAL A 467 -26.48 12.80 5.79
CA VAL A 467 -27.52 12.88 6.84
C VAL A 467 -28.92 12.78 6.21
N GLN A 468 -29.19 13.58 5.18
CA GLN A 468 -30.48 13.58 4.48
C GLN A 468 -30.80 12.20 3.87
N LEU A 469 -29.79 11.55 3.26
CA LEU A 469 -29.93 10.21 2.72
C LEU A 469 -30.30 9.19 3.79
N LEU A 470 -29.55 9.12 4.89
CA LEU A 470 -29.81 8.16 5.97
C LEU A 470 -31.18 8.40 6.63
N GLU A 471 -31.57 9.65 6.85
CA GLU A 471 -32.86 9.97 7.44
C GLU A 471 -34.04 9.65 6.53
N ALA A 472 -33.90 9.87 5.22
CA ALA A 472 -34.89 9.45 4.22
C ALA A 472 -35.04 7.93 4.19
N LEU A 473 -34.00 7.19 4.56
CA LEU A 473 -34.03 5.73 4.69
C LEU A 473 -34.58 5.24 6.04
N GLY A 474 -34.91 6.15 6.96
CA GLY A 474 -35.55 5.84 8.24
C GLY A 474 -34.60 5.78 9.44
N TYR A 475 -33.33 6.14 9.27
CA TYR A 475 -32.37 6.22 10.38
C TYR A 475 -32.49 7.55 11.14
N GLU A 476 -32.16 7.54 12.43
CA GLU A 476 -31.86 8.74 13.20
C GLU A 476 -30.34 8.95 13.16
N VAL A 477 -29.88 10.08 12.65
CA VAL A 477 -28.45 10.39 12.64
C VAL A 477 -28.11 11.22 13.87
N VAL A 478 -27.00 10.90 14.53
CA VAL A 478 -26.48 11.58 15.71
C VAL A 478 -25.05 12.03 15.41
N VAL A 479 -24.70 13.24 15.82
CA VAL A 479 -23.36 13.81 15.61
C VAL A 479 -22.74 14.17 16.97
N PRO A 480 -21.84 13.33 17.52
CA PRO A 480 -21.18 13.60 18.78
C PRO A 480 -20.08 14.65 18.64
N ALA A 481 -19.49 15.02 19.78
CA ALA A 481 -18.22 15.74 19.78
C ALA A 481 -17.14 14.88 19.09
N TRP A 482 -16.30 15.51 18.28
CA TRP A 482 -15.32 14.83 17.45
C TRP A 482 -14.04 15.66 17.34
N LYS A 483 -12.97 14.99 16.92
CA LYS A 483 -11.68 15.56 16.47
C LYS A 483 -11.25 14.87 15.19
N CYS A 484 -10.25 15.40 14.50
CA CYS A 484 -9.61 14.73 13.36
C CYS A 484 -9.20 13.30 13.71
N CYS A 485 -9.23 12.42 12.70
CA CYS A 485 -8.91 11.00 12.85
C CYS A 485 -7.41 10.73 13.07
N GLY A 486 -6.57 11.76 13.10
CA GLY A 486 -5.15 11.63 13.44
C GLY A 486 -4.23 11.19 12.30
N ILE A 487 -4.74 10.71 11.15
CA ILE A 487 -3.90 10.29 10.00
C ILE A 487 -2.81 11.30 9.66
N PRO A 488 -3.12 12.60 9.48
CA PRO A 488 -2.09 13.56 9.08
C PRO A 488 -0.95 13.70 10.12
N LEU A 489 -1.23 13.48 11.41
CA LEU A 489 -0.22 13.53 12.48
C LEU A 489 0.64 12.27 12.49
N TYR A 490 0.05 11.08 12.60
CA TYR A 490 0.86 9.85 12.66
C TYR A 490 1.56 9.54 11.33
N ALA A 491 1.03 10.03 10.20
CA ALA A 491 1.74 9.98 8.92
C ALA A 491 3.05 10.78 8.94
N LYS A 492 3.13 11.82 9.75
CA LYS A 492 4.33 12.64 9.98
C LYS A 492 5.19 12.14 11.16
N GLY A 493 4.77 11.08 11.84
CA GLY A 493 5.46 10.55 13.03
C GLY A 493 5.04 11.23 14.34
N GLU A 494 4.07 12.15 14.33
CA GLU A 494 3.56 12.85 15.53
C GLU A 494 2.56 11.95 16.30
N PHE A 495 3.03 10.80 16.77
CA PHE A 495 2.19 9.79 17.43
C PHE A 495 1.58 10.29 18.74
N GLU A 496 2.30 11.08 19.53
CA GLU A 496 1.80 11.61 20.80
C GLU A 496 0.60 12.56 20.58
N ALA A 497 0.69 13.42 19.56
CA ALA A 497 -0.42 14.30 19.19
C ALA A 497 -1.58 13.51 18.59
N ALA A 498 -1.29 12.52 17.73
CA ALA A 498 -2.31 11.64 17.18
C ALA A 498 -3.05 10.88 18.28
N GLN A 499 -2.33 10.34 19.26
CA GLN A 499 -2.89 9.57 20.37
C GLN A 499 -3.93 10.37 21.16
N ARG A 500 -3.67 11.66 21.46
CA ARG A 500 -4.67 12.52 22.12
C ARG A 500 -5.96 12.67 21.33
N LEU A 501 -5.89 12.77 20.00
CA LEU A 501 -7.08 12.84 19.15
C LEU A 501 -7.81 11.49 19.10
N VAL A 502 -7.06 10.39 19.04
CA VAL A 502 -7.59 9.03 19.05
C VAL A 502 -8.33 8.76 20.36
N GLU A 503 -7.72 9.02 21.51
CA GLU A 503 -8.31 8.81 22.83
C GLU A 503 -9.62 9.61 23.00
N PHE A 504 -9.63 10.87 22.57
CA PHE A 504 -10.84 11.68 22.57
C PHE A 504 -11.95 11.06 21.71
N ASN A 505 -11.63 10.70 20.47
CA ASN A 505 -12.60 10.13 19.54
C ASN A 505 -13.12 8.77 20.03
N VAL A 506 -12.23 7.90 20.52
CA VAL A 506 -12.59 6.58 21.07
C VAL A 506 -13.50 6.74 22.29
N ALA A 507 -13.18 7.67 23.21
CA ALA A 507 -14.04 7.92 24.37
C ALA A 507 -15.44 8.40 23.97
N ALA A 508 -15.54 9.33 23.00
CA ALA A 508 -16.82 9.83 22.52
C ALA A 508 -17.63 8.75 21.77
N LEU A 509 -16.97 7.97 20.91
CA LEU A 509 -17.63 6.96 20.07
C LEU A 509 -18.00 5.69 20.86
N ALA A 510 -17.19 5.28 21.83
CA ALA A 510 -17.44 4.08 22.62
C ALA A 510 -18.75 4.19 23.43
N GLN A 511 -19.09 5.37 23.93
CA GLN A 511 -20.36 5.62 24.63
C GLN A 511 -21.58 5.33 23.74
N HIS A 512 -21.48 5.65 22.45
CA HIS A 512 -22.53 5.39 21.48
C HIS A 512 -22.62 3.92 21.09
N VAL A 513 -21.47 3.27 20.89
CA VAL A 513 -21.40 1.83 20.64
C VAL A 513 -22.01 1.04 21.80
N GLU A 514 -21.74 1.45 23.05
CA GLU A 514 -22.33 0.85 24.25
C GLU A 514 -23.85 1.07 24.34
N ALA A 515 -24.38 2.12 23.71
CA ALA A 515 -25.81 2.37 23.56
C ALA A 515 -26.45 1.60 22.38
N GLY A 516 -25.66 0.85 21.61
CA GLY A 516 -26.11 0.08 20.44
C GLY A 516 -26.19 0.88 19.14
N ASP A 517 -25.61 2.08 19.09
CA ASP A 517 -25.53 2.89 17.87
C ASP A 517 -24.38 2.37 16.97
N GLU A 518 -24.59 2.34 15.64
CA GLU A 518 -23.52 2.06 14.67
C GLU A 518 -22.85 3.36 14.20
N ILE A 519 -21.55 3.30 13.87
CA ILE A 519 -20.77 4.46 13.41
C ILE A 519 -20.67 4.44 11.89
N ILE A 520 -20.96 5.58 11.26
CA ILE A 520 -20.87 5.77 9.81
C ILE A 520 -19.82 6.83 9.47
N THR A 521 -19.03 6.57 8.43
CA THR A 521 -18.09 7.55 7.86
C THR A 521 -18.34 7.80 6.37
N SER A 522 -18.02 9.02 5.92
CA SER A 522 -18.05 9.42 4.50
C SER A 522 -16.65 9.58 3.89
N CYS A 523 -15.61 9.70 4.73
CA CYS A 523 -14.23 9.90 4.30
C CYS A 523 -13.44 8.57 4.38
N PRO A 524 -12.87 8.08 3.26
CA PRO A 524 -12.07 6.85 3.25
C PRO A 524 -10.90 6.84 4.24
N SER A 525 -10.24 7.99 4.45
CA SER A 525 -9.17 8.09 5.44
C SER A 525 -9.67 8.01 6.88
N CYS A 526 -10.86 8.55 7.16
CA CYS A 526 -11.47 8.41 8.48
C CYS A 526 -11.88 6.97 8.74
N GLN A 527 -12.46 6.29 7.73
CA GLN A 527 -12.76 4.87 7.81
C GLN A 527 -11.50 4.05 8.12
N LEU A 528 -10.41 4.26 7.37
CA LEU A 528 -9.15 3.56 7.57
C LEU A 528 -8.60 3.74 8.99
N ALA A 529 -8.65 4.99 9.47
CA ALA A 529 -8.18 5.32 10.80
C ALA A 529 -8.95 4.56 11.87
N LEU A 530 -10.28 4.73 11.90
CA LEU A 530 -11.13 4.17 12.96
C LEU A 530 -11.21 2.64 12.89
N ALA A 531 -11.40 2.07 11.69
CA ALA A 531 -11.66 0.64 11.53
C ALA A 531 -10.41 -0.24 11.53
N ARG A 532 -9.21 0.33 11.31
CA ARG A 532 -7.98 -0.46 11.16
C ARG A 532 -6.79 0.11 11.92
N ASP A 533 -6.49 1.39 11.75
CA ASP A 533 -5.25 1.95 12.30
C ASP A 533 -5.36 2.20 13.81
N TYR A 534 -6.54 2.55 14.35
CA TYR A 534 -6.78 2.71 15.78
C TYR A 534 -6.46 1.42 16.57
N PRO A 535 -7.07 0.25 16.24
CA PRO A 535 -6.71 -1.03 16.85
C PRO A 535 -5.22 -1.39 16.75
N ARG A 536 -4.56 -1.04 15.64
CA ARG A 536 -3.18 -1.50 15.36
C ARG A 536 -2.09 -0.58 15.91
N LEU A 537 -2.30 0.73 15.89
CA LEU A 537 -1.29 1.74 16.25
C LEU A 537 -1.49 2.32 17.65
N PHE A 538 -2.73 2.35 18.15
CA PHE A 538 -3.12 2.99 19.40
C PHE A 538 -3.93 2.03 20.30
N ALA A 539 -3.72 0.72 20.10
CA ALA A 539 -4.50 -0.40 20.63
C ALA A 539 -5.14 -0.15 22.00
N SER A 540 -6.46 -0.29 22.09
CA SER A 540 -7.21 -0.34 23.34
C SER A 540 -8.50 -1.14 23.13
N PRO A 541 -9.04 -1.79 24.18
CA PRO A 541 -10.31 -2.53 24.05
C PRO A 541 -11.48 -1.66 23.55
N ALA A 542 -11.47 -0.37 23.85
CA ALA A 542 -12.46 0.57 23.34
C ALA A 542 -12.26 0.89 21.85
N ALA A 543 -11.00 1.02 21.40
CA ALA A 543 -10.69 1.18 19.97
C ALA A 543 -11.12 -0.04 19.15
N ASP A 544 -10.94 -1.26 19.67
CA ASP A 544 -11.39 -2.49 19.01
C ASP A 544 -12.92 -2.53 18.86
N ARG A 545 -13.66 -2.14 19.91
CA ARG A 545 -15.13 -2.01 19.86
C ARG A 545 -15.56 -0.95 18.85
N VAL A 546 -14.97 0.25 18.91
CA VAL A 546 -15.27 1.33 17.95
C VAL A 546 -15.02 0.85 16.51
N ALA A 547 -13.89 0.17 16.26
CA ALA A 547 -13.56 -0.35 14.94
C ALA A 547 -14.59 -1.37 14.43
N ALA A 548 -15.05 -2.28 15.30
CA ALA A 548 -16.03 -3.31 14.96
C ALA A 548 -17.41 -2.75 14.56
N HIS A 549 -17.76 -1.56 15.07
CA HIS A 549 -19.02 -0.86 14.81
C HIS A 549 -18.86 0.32 13.82
N THR A 550 -17.70 0.44 13.16
CA THR A 550 -17.45 1.52 12.19
C THR A 550 -17.61 1.05 10.76
N HIS A 551 -18.61 1.57 10.07
CA HIS A 551 -18.91 1.25 8.68
C HIS A 551 -18.68 2.44 7.75
N PHE A 552 -18.17 2.13 6.56
CA PHE A 552 -18.18 3.09 5.47
C PHE A 552 -19.60 3.18 4.89
N TRP A 553 -20.07 4.40 4.60
CA TRP A 553 -21.47 4.64 4.22
C TRP A 553 -21.96 3.71 3.08
N SER A 554 -21.14 3.46 2.06
CA SER A 554 -21.56 2.66 0.91
C SER A 554 -21.67 1.16 1.24
N ARG A 555 -20.70 0.62 1.99
CA ARG A 555 -20.75 -0.77 2.48
C ARG A 555 -21.97 -0.98 3.37
N PHE A 556 -22.18 -0.08 4.32
CA PHE A 556 -23.31 -0.14 5.25
C PHE A 556 -24.65 -0.22 4.51
N LEU A 557 -24.86 0.62 3.49
CA LEU A 557 -26.10 0.60 2.72
C LEU A 557 -26.26 -0.69 1.90
N LEU A 558 -25.19 -1.20 1.29
CA LEU A 558 -25.24 -2.48 0.57
C LEU A 558 -25.61 -3.65 1.49
N GLU A 559 -25.00 -3.73 2.66
CA GLU A 559 -25.28 -4.75 3.68
C GLU A 559 -26.73 -4.69 4.19
N ARG A 560 -27.41 -3.55 4.02
CA ARG A 560 -28.82 -3.31 4.41
C ARG A 560 -29.80 -3.36 3.23
N GLY A 561 -29.40 -3.94 2.10
CA GLY A 561 -30.28 -4.16 0.94
C GLY A 561 -30.19 -3.10 -0.16
N GLY A 562 -29.26 -2.14 -0.05
CA GLY A 562 -29.01 -1.13 -1.06
C GLY A 562 -30.09 -0.05 -1.16
N LEU A 563 -30.18 0.57 -2.33
CA LEU A 563 -31.06 1.70 -2.66
C LEU A 563 -32.02 1.39 -3.83
N ALA A 564 -32.03 0.15 -4.33
CA ALA A 564 -32.91 -0.27 -5.42
C ALA A 564 -34.38 0.03 -5.10
N GLY A 565 -35.08 0.64 -6.06
CA GLY A 565 -36.49 1.05 -5.89
C GLY A 565 -36.73 2.29 -5.03
N ARG A 566 -35.69 2.88 -4.42
CA ARG A 566 -35.77 4.13 -3.63
C ARG A 566 -35.25 5.37 -4.37
N LEU A 567 -34.68 5.17 -5.55
CA LEU A 567 -34.07 6.20 -6.37
C LEU A 567 -34.95 6.50 -7.61
N GLY A 568 -35.09 7.77 -7.95
CA GLY A 568 -35.59 8.23 -9.23
C GLY A 568 -34.58 8.00 -10.36
N GLY A 569 -35.03 8.07 -11.61
CA GLY A 569 -34.16 7.86 -12.77
C GLY A 569 -33.17 9.02 -13.01
N CYS A 570 -31.98 8.69 -13.52
CA CYS A 570 -30.94 9.65 -13.89
C CYS A 570 -30.22 9.16 -15.16
N SER A 571 -30.32 9.89 -16.27
CA SER A 571 -29.67 9.53 -17.54
C SER A 571 -28.19 9.95 -17.64
N GLN A 572 -27.62 10.50 -16.55
CA GLN A 572 -26.24 10.94 -16.53
C GLN A 572 -25.26 9.76 -16.49
N SER A 573 -24.01 10.05 -16.76
CA SER A 573 -22.91 9.11 -16.74
C SER A 573 -21.75 9.64 -15.91
N ALA A 574 -21.01 8.76 -15.24
CA ALA A 574 -19.91 9.13 -14.38
C ALA A 574 -18.65 8.26 -14.52
N ALA A 575 -17.51 8.95 -14.54
CA ALA A 575 -16.22 8.35 -14.28
C ALA A 575 -15.99 8.33 -12.77
N TYR A 576 -15.76 7.16 -12.18
CA TYR A 576 -15.44 7.01 -10.76
C TYR A 576 -13.93 6.84 -10.55
N HIS A 577 -13.36 7.55 -9.59
CA HIS A 577 -12.00 7.33 -9.12
C HIS A 577 -12.00 6.69 -7.74
N LEU A 578 -11.53 5.43 -7.67
CA LEU A 578 -11.40 4.65 -6.45
C LEU A 578 -10.29 5.20 -5.52
N PRO A 579 -10.62 5.67 -4.31
CA PRO A 579 -9.62 6.06 -3.31
C PRO A 579 -8.81 4.86 -2.79
N CYS A 580 -7.50 5.05 -2.62
CA CYS A 580 -6.60 3.99 -2.16
C CYS A 580 -6.98 3.42 -0.78
N HIS A 581 -7.56 4.23 0.11
CA HIS A 581 -7.96 3.76 1.44
C HIS A 581 -9.22 2.87 1.43
N LEU A 582 -10.13 3.01 0.44
CA LEU A 582 -11.22 2.04 0.28
C LEU A 582 -10.69 0.70 -0.22
N ARG A 583 -9.76 0.72 -1.18
CA ARG A 583 -9.06 -0.49 -1.62
C ARG A 583 -8.30 -1.17 -0.48
N ALA A 584 -7.63 -0.39 0.38
CA ALA A 584 -6.93 -0.90 1.56
C ALA A 584 -7.84 -1.59 2.58
N LEU A 585 -9.15 -1.35 2.50
CA LEU A 585 -10.20 -1.94 3.33
C LEU A 585 -11.02 -3.02 2.58
N GLY A 586 -10.63 -3.36 1.35
CA GLY A 586 -11.36 -4.31 0.50
C GLY A 586 -12.75 -3.80 0.08
N MET A 587 -12.93 -2.48 -0.01
CA MET A 587 -14.18 -1.78 -0.35
C MET A 587 -14.18 -1.24 -1.79
N GLU A 588 -13.37 -1.80 -2.69
CA GLU A 588 -13.17 -1.23 -4.04
C GLU A 588 -14.42 -1.14 -4.93
N ASN A 589 -15.42 -1.99 -4.71
CA ASN A 589 -16.62 -2.05 -5.55
C ASN A 589 -17.85 -1.42 -4.91
N ASP A 590 -17.84 -1.19 -3.59
CA ASP A 590 -19.05 -0.94 -2.80
C ASP A 590 -19.79 0.33 -3.28
N THR A 591 -19.06 1.43 -3.48
CA THR A 591 -19.66 2.69 -3.94
C THR A 591 -20.18 2.59 -5.38
N VAL A 592 -19.43 1.94 -6.28
CA VAL A 592 -19.84 1.78 -7.68
C VAL A 592 -21.08 0.89 -7.77
N GLU A 593 -21.18 -0.13 -6.94
CA GLU A 593 -22.33 -1.04 -6.91
C GLU A 593 -23.60 -0.32 -6.43
N LEU A 594 -23.52 0.55 -5.43
CA LEU A 594 -24.66 1.41 -5.07
C LEU A 594 -25.06 2.35 -6.21
N LEU A 595 -24.09 2.98 -6.86
CA LEU A 595 -24.36 3.90 -7.97
C LEU A 595 -25.05 3.18 -9.14
N ARG A 596 -24.75 1.90 -9.40
CA ARG A 596 -25.43 1.10 -10.43
C ARG A 596 -26.90 0.83 -10.13
N GLN A 597 -27.34 0.97 -8.89
CA GLN A 597 -28.75 0.83 -8.52
C GLN A 597 -29.58 2.07 -8.89
N LEU A 598 -28.94 3.17 -9.31
CA LEU A 598 -29.61 4.35 -9.83
C LEU A 598 -30.12 4.09 -11.26
N PRO A 599 -31.44 4.07 -11.51
CA PRO A 599 -31.96 3.71 -12.83
C PRO A 599 -31.50 4.67 -13.94
N GLY A 600 -30.98 4.11 -15.03
CA GLY A 600 -30.51 4.88 -16.20
C GLY A 600 -29.09 5.46 -16.06
N PHE A 601 -28.45 5.31 -14.91
CA PHE A 601 -27.14 5.91 -14.63
C PHE A 601 -26.00 4.99 -15.06
N ALA A 602 -25.05 5.52 -15.84
CA ALA A 602 -23.90 4.77 -16.30
C ALA A 602 -22.63 5.16 -15.51
N VAL A 603 -22.15 4.28 -14.64
CA VAL A 603 -20.90 4.50 -13.88
C VAL A 603 -19.81 3.51 -14.25
N ARG A 604 -18.58 4.02 -14.38
CA ARG A 604 -17.39 3.19 -14.60
C ARG A 604 -16.22 3.68 -13.76
N ASP A 605 -15.56 2.76 -13.05
CA ASP A 605 -14.26 3.04 -12.47
C ASP A 605 -13.24 3.31 -13.59
N ILE A 606 -12.53 4.42 -13.47
CA ILE A 606 -11.45 4.83 -14.37
C ILE A 606 -10.36 3.75 -14.42
N GLY A 607 -10.19 2.96 -13.35
CA GLY A 607 -9.25 1.83 -13.32
C GLY A 607 -7.79 2.26 -13.45
N ARG A 608 -7.49 3.53 -13.14
CA ARG A 608 -6.14 4.10 -13.11
C ARG A 608 -5.71 4.30 -11.65
N GLY A 609 -4.40 4.23 -11.41
CA GLY A 609 -3.77 4.18 -10.08
C GLY A 609 -3.98 5.41 -9.19
N CYS A 610 -2.98 5.76 -8.37
CA CYS A 610 -3.10 6.83 -7.39
C CYS A 610 -3.37 8.21 -8.04
N CYS A 611 -4.22 9.05 -7.44
CA CYS A 611 -4.35 10.46 -7.84
C CYS A 611 -3.08 11.30 -7.59
N GLY A 612 -2.18 10.83 -6.73
CA GLY A 612 -0.87 11.44 -6.45
C GLY A 612 -0.83 12.42 -5.28
N LEU A 613 -1.96 12.81 -4.69
CA LEU A 613 -1.94 13.78 -3.59
C LEU A 613 -1.55 13.19 -2.23
N SER A 614 -2.14 12.05 -1.84
CA SER A 614 -1.82 11.36 -0.59
C SER A 614 -1.84 12.25 0.67
N GLY A 615 -2.95 12.97 0.88
CA GLY A 615 -3.14 13.85 2.02
C GLY A 615 -2.24 15.09 1.93
N THR A 616 -1.44 15.36 2.95
CA THR A 616 -0.55 16.52 2.99
C THR A 616 0.71 16.36 2.14
N PHE A 617 1.07 15.13 1.78
CA PHE A 617 2.25 14.81 0.96
C PHE A 617 2.33 15.66 -0.30
N GLY A 618 1.32 15.61 -1.17
CA GLY A 618 1.27 16.34 -2.43
C GLY A 618 0.94 17.83 -2.30
N LEU A 619 0.65 18.31 -1.08
CA LEU A 619 0.54 19.74 -0.79
C LEU A 619 1.92 20.34 -0.51
N GLU A 620 2.91 19.54 -0.09
CA GLU A 620 4.24 20.02 0.22
C GLU A 620 5.01 20.44 -1.03
N ARG A 621 5.72 21.56 -0.94
CA ARG A 621 6.60 22.06 -2.00
C ARG A 621 7.62 21.01 -2.44
N ALA A 622 8.12 20.22 -1.48
CA ALA A 622 9.12 19.18 -1.74
C ALA A 622 8.60 18.02 -2.62
N HIS A 623 7.27 17.77 -2.62
CA HIS A 623 6.68 16.63 -3.30
C HIS A 623 5.67 17.03 -4.40
N TYR A 624 5.48 18.32 -4.66
CA TYR A 624 4.50 18.80 -5.64
C TYR A 624 4.68 18.16 -7.02
N ARG A 625 5.89 18.25 -7.58
CA ARG A 625 6.19 17.70 -8.90
C ARG A 625 5.91 16.20 -8.96
N GLN A 626 6.38 15.47 -7.95
CA GLN A 626 6.14 14.03 -7.81
C GLN A 626 4.65 13.71 -7.70
N SER A 627 3.89 14.51 -6.94
CA SER A 627 2.44 14.38 -6.80
C SER A 627 1.73 14.51 -8.16
N MET A 628 2.16 15.46 -8.99
CA MET A 628 1.63 15.66 -10.34
C MET A 628 2.01 14.51 -11.27
N GLU A 629 3.26 14.03 -11.22
CA GLU A 629 3.75 12.91 -12.04
C GLU A 629 3.02 11.60 -11.71
N ILE A 630 2.79 11.30 -10.42
CA ILE A 630 2.02 10.13 -9.99
C ILE A 630 0.58 10.17 -10.53
N GLY A 631 -0.05 11.35 -10.46
CA GLY A 631 -1.46 11.52 -10.85
C GLY A 631 -1.69 11.68 -12.35
N ALA A 632 -0.65 11.95 -13.15
CA ALA A 632 -0.77 12.33 -14.57
C ALA A 632 -1.63 11.37 -15.41
N GLY A 633 -1.47 10.06 -15.21
CA GLY A 633 -2.26 9.05 -15.92
C GLY A 633 -3.75 9.07 -15.55
N VAL A 634 -4.08 9.40 -14.30
CA VAL A 634 -5.47 9.57 -13.86
C VAL A 634 -6.04 10.87 -14.41
N PHE A 635 -5.25 11.96 -14.43
CA PHE A 635 -5.69 13.26 -14.93
C PHE A 635 -6.05 13.20 -16.41
N ALA A 636 -5.19 12.59 -17.22
CA ALA A 636 -5.45 12.38 -18.64
C ALA A 636 -6.74 11.55 -18.82
N ALA A 637 -6.86 10.44 -18.10
CA ALA A 637 -8.05 9.58 -18.20
C ALA A 637 -9.35 10.30 -17.78
N VAL A 638 -9.31 11.18 -16.79
CA VAL A 638 -10.45 12.01 -16.37
C VAL A 638 -10.76 13.08 -17.43
N LYS A 639 -9.74 13.80 -17.89
CA LYS A 639 -9.85 14.88 -18.86
C LYS A 639 -10.43 14.39 -20.18
N ASP A 640 -9.96 13.24 -20.65
CA ASP A 640 -10.36 12.65 -21.93
C ASP A 640 -11.65 11.82 -21.82
N SER A 641 -12.26 11.74 -20.63
CA SER A 641 -13.45 10.93 -20.40
C SER A 641 -14.71 11.61 -20.94
N ALA A 642 -15.52 10.88 -21.72
CA ALA A 642 -16.80 11.36 -22.25
C ALA A 642 -17.95 11.32 -21.23
N PHE A 643 -17.67 11.00 -19.95
CA PHE A 643 -18.68 10.97 -18.89
C PHE A 643 -19.14 12.38 -18.52
N ASP A 644 -20.38 12.54 -18.05
CA ASP A 644 -20.92 13.85 -17.66
C ASP A 644 -20.26 14.38 -16.39
N THR A 645 -20.00 13.49 -15.42
CA THR A 645 -19.42 13.84 -14.12
C THR A 645 -18.27 12.94 -13.72
N VAL A 646 -17.47 13.41 -12.77
CA VAL A 646 -16.37 12.67 -12.15
C VAL A 646 -16.70 12.52 -10.67
N LEU A 647 -16.59 11.30 -10.15
CA LEU A 647 -16.97 10.97 -8.78
C LEU A 647 -15.80 10.39 -7.99
N THR A 648 -15.69 10.76 -6.72
CA THR A 648 -14.78 10.10 -5.76
C THR A 648 -15.25 10.30 -4.33
N ASP A 649 -15.09 9.29 -3.48
CA ASP A 649 -15.44 9.38 -2.05
C ASP A 649 -14.43 10.21 -1.23
N CYS A 650 -13.28 10.58 -1.81
CA CYS A 650 -12.19 11.19 -1.07
C CYS A 650 -12.02 12.67 -1.40
N GLY A 651 -12.16 13.54 -0.39
CA GLY A 651 -11.93 14.99 -0.56
C GLY A 651 -10.52 15.35 -1.06
N ALA A 652 -9.51 14.59 -0.65
CA ALA A 652 -8.15 14.75 -1.15
C ALA A 652 -8.07 14.39 -2.65
N CYS A 653 -8.67 13.26 -3.06
CA CYS A 653 -8.74 12.89 -4.47
C CYS A 653 -9.51 13.92 -5.29
N LYS A 654 -10.66 14.43 -4.79
CA LYS A 654 -11.43 15.50 -5.43
C LYS A 654 -10.55 16.71 -5.73
N MET A 655 -9.87 17.26 -4.73
CA MET A 655 -8.97 18.40 -4.91
C MET A 655 -7.88 18.13 -5.97
N GLN A 656 -7.29 16.93 -5.95
CA GLN A 656 -6.21 16.58 -6.86
C GLN A 656 -6.68 16.37 -8.30
N LEU A 657 -7.85 15.75 -8.48
CA LEU A 657 -8.43 15.54 -9.80
C LEU A 657 -8.90 16.86 -10.40
N GLU A 658 -9.52 17.74 -9.60
CA GLU A 658 -9.92 19.09 -10.05
C GLU A 658 -8.70 19.89 -10.53
N HIS A 659 -7.63 19.89 -9.74
CA HIS A 659 -6.36 20.55 -10.10
C HIS A 659 -5.71 19.95 -11.36
N GLY A 660 -5.54 18.62 -11.39
CA GLY A 660 -4.79 17.95 -12.44
C GLY A 660 -5.52 17.80 -13.76
N SER A 661 -6.86 17.69 -13.74
CA SER A 661 -7.68 17.46 -14.93
C SER A 661 -8.47 18.69 -15.39
N GLY A 662 -8.69 19.67 -14.51
CA GLY A 662 -9.55 20.82 -14.76
C GLY A 662 -11.05 20.51 -14.76
N ARG A 663 -11.46 19.29 -14.41
CA ARG A 663 -12.87 18.88 -14.34
C ARG A 663 -13.40 18.95 -12.92
N ALA A 664 -14.64 19.41 -12.76
CA ALA A 664 -15.35 19.35 -11.49
C ALA A 664 -15.53 17.89 -11.03
N VAL A 665 -15.33 17.64 -9.74
CA VAL A 665 -15.47 16.31 -9.15
C VAL A 665 -16.47 16.36 -7.99
N ALA A 666 -17.39 15.41 -7.89
CA ALA A 666 -18.39 15.37 -6.84
C ALA A 666 -18.25 14.12 -5.94
N HIS A 667 -18.81 14.19 -4.73
CA HIS A 667 -18.92 13.02 -3.89
C HIS A 667 -20.15 12.17 -4.31
N PRO A 668 -20.02 10.83 -4.42
CA PRO A 668 -21.12 9.93 -4.80
C PRO A 668 -22.40 10.11 -3.96
N VAL A 669 -22.27 10.32 -2.65
CA VAL A 669 -23.41 10.53 -1.75
C VAL A 669 -24.28 11.73 -2.14
N GLU A 670 -23.70 12.80 -2.67
CA GLU A 670 -24.47 13.98 -3.10
C GLU A 670 -25.36 13.64 -4.30
N MET A 671 -24.87 12.77 -5.18
CA MET A 671 -25.64 12.30 -6.33
C MET A 671 -26.79 11.38 -5.92
N LEU A 672 -26.52 10.42 -5.03
CA LEU A 672 -27.54 9.51 -4.52
C LEU A 672 -28.61 10.25 -3.71
N CYS A 673 -28.21 11.23 -2.90
CA CYS A 673 -29.14 12.06 -2.13
C CYS A 673 -30.08 12.86 -3.05
N ARG A 674 -29.56 13.47 -4.13
CA ARG A 674 -30.39 14.16 -5.13
C ARG A 674 -31.34 13.21 -5.86
N ALA A 675 -30.96 11.94 -6.00
CA ALA A 675 -31.74 10.94 -6.71
C ALA A 675 -32.81 10.25 -5.86
N LEU A 676 -32.95 10.55 -4.56
CA LEU A 676 -34.01 9.94 -3.74
C LEU A 676 -35.41 10.28 -4.28
N ALA A 677 -36.24 9.25 -4.44
CA ALA A 677 -37.60 9.41 -4.94
C ALA A 677 -38.40 10.34 -4.02
N GLY A 678 -38.91 11.45 -4.57
CA GLY A 678 -39.68 12.47 -3.84
C GLY A 678 -38.92 13.74 -3.46
N ALA A 679 -37.60 13.81 -3.67
CA ALA A 679 -36.91 15.09 -3.69
C ALA A 679 -37.24 15.80 -5.01
N ALA A 680 -38.03 16.88 -4.95
CA ALA A 680 -38.20 17.76 -6.11
C ALA A 680 -36.80 18.08 -6.67
N ALA A 681 -36.61 17.87 -7.97
CA ALA A 681 -35.40 18.20 -8.69
C ALA A 681 -35.11 19.70 -8.53
N SER A 682 -34.49 20.07 -7.41
CA SER A 682 -33.85 21.35 -7.26
C SER A 682 -32.62 21.28 -8.15
N ALA A 683 -32.57 22.23 -9.07
CA ALA A 683 -31.47 22.43 -10.00
C ALA A 683 -30.12 22.24 -9.28
N PRO A 684 -29.06 21.80 -9.99
CA PRO A 684 -27.74 21.73 -9.40
C PRO A 684 -27.46 23.05 -8.67
N PRO A 685 -26.85 23.04 -7.47
CA PRO A 685 -26.27 24.28 -6.99
C PRO A 685 -25.40 24.78 -8.14
N GLU A 686 -25.60 26.03 -8.57
CA GLU A 686 -24.57 26.70 -9.35
C GLU A 686 -23.27 26.38 -8.62
N VAL A 687 -22.42 25.59 -9.25
CA VAL A 687 -21.00 25.71 -8.99
C VAL A 687 -20.77 27.16 -9.34
N LYS A 688 -20.82 28.04 -8.33
CA LYS A 688 -20.25 29.37 -8.44
C LYS A 688 -18.79 29.08 -8.70
N GLY A 689 -18.48 28.95 -9.99
CA GLY A 689 -17.14 29.00 -10.48
C GLY A 689 -16.54 30.21 -9.82
N ALA A 690 -15.34 30.03 -9.28
CA ALA A 690 -14.44 31.14 -9.16
C ALA A 690 -14.34 31.74 -10.58
N ALA A 691 -15.19 32.74 -10.86
CA ALA A 691 -14.99 33.64 -11.97
C ALA A 691 -13.69 34.37 -11.66
N ALA A 692 -12.66 34.06 -12.46
CA ALA A 692 -11.32 34.65 -12.54
C ALA A 692 -10.48 34.71 -11.23
#